data_AF-Q314M3-F1
#
_entry.id   AF-Q314M3-F1
#
_cell.length_a   1.000
_cell.length_b   1.000
_cell.length_c   1.000
_cell.angle_alpha   90.00
_cell.angle_beta   90.00
_cell.angle_gamma   90.00
#
_symmetry.space_group_name_H-M   'P 1'
#
loop_
_entity.id
_entity.type
_entity.pdbx_description
1 polymer ?
#
loop_
_entity_poly.entity_id
_entity_poly.type
_entity_poly.pdbx_seq_one_letter_code
_entity_poly.pdbx_strand_id
1 'polypeptide(L)'
;MLSGKDRRRTIRIKRSSLLECKLGDLDRPAIKIAETLEEYTGAFSLVHDEYVRSGYTSPHPSRLLFNAWSMLPQTAVFVFKSFHEVLSSVTYIPDTADFGLPIDAVFKDKIDELRKSGPVVEVGALVTQRRRRWSNMMVFLAKALLKYAQVTGAANLVVMVNPKHVRFYTSLFMFKPFAEERFYEKVGAPAVALRICMKDIESELKAAYAEEAFETDLHHFFLKAAGTLPENIPSQASPDDLKKKRPIDPYSAYYLLRRRPDVLDSLTEKQRAVFENYYHQALFSLPGGVGAFDPERTTGNILEKLKLDRFDAYTDTAFCRNLGLLTYDEQRKLLDSRVAVAGLGGVGGEHLVTLARTGFGKFTIAEFDEFSPVNVNRQYGATVSAFGRAKLDVMLEYAMGVNPFLDIRKFPSGISEENLDDFLDGVDVVVDGIDFFAFDIRCALFMRAYKKGIPVITAGPMGYSCALLVFMPGGMDFIKYFDIRDDMDMQEKLLRFALGLAPRALHVRYLDRRFVDMRERRGPSLDIACRVCAGMATTEAVRLVLGKKGVRAVPEYTQFDPFTGKYHRGKLKKGLASFPQKLKLRLARAVFTPPPPEGAAVPATPAVCKPLQPVPRSVMEYIVRAGVQAPSGDNSQPWRFRIGDRRIELFADRERDTSFFNVAQAATLISCGAVLENMRYAAGAAGLETELTLLPDGEGADRVGVAEFEPVGMPLYELAESSMWRRCTTRLMFKKKPVPQAVWQRLDRMVAGEAMLSWVTDRGLMKGLAAAVYKADRARVERRDLHEYLMEHIRFGPHEGPHGDGLPLKNLQAGVAGELFMKFTQPWRVMRLLNILGAGRMVPLHGRQSVIASGGLGMISIAAATEEQYLRAGAVFNRLWCALEYMGYGLQPLAALPLLNLRLRLEGESRFDPQHVVLLREADRTARAAFGIPEGALPLMMFRTGESRRVRYRTFRRDVASMLV
;
A
#
# COMPACT_ATOMS: atom_id res chain seq x y z
N MET A 1 14.09 11.38 -10.05
CA MET A 1 14.65 12.73 -10.21
C MET A 1 13.58 13.58 -10.89
N LEU A 2 12.82 14.36 -10.13
CA LEU A 2 11.87 15.33 -10.69
C LEU A 2 12.66 16.52 -11.24
N SER A 3 12.40 16.87 -12.49
CA SER A 3 13.20 17.80 -13.31
C SER A 3 13.25 19.21 -12.72
N GLY A 4 14.37 19.91 -12.96
CA GLY A 4 14.81 21.18 -12.38
C GLY A 4 13.93 22.45 -12.52
N LYS A 5 12.59 22.35 -12.63
CA LYS A 5 11.67 23.50 -12.55
C LYS A 5 11.21 23.81 -11.11
N ASP A 6 11.33 22.87 -10.16
CA ASP A 6 10.84 22.98 -8.77
C ASP A 6 11.51 24.05 -7.88
N ARG A 7 12.66 24.60 -8.29
CA ARG A 7 13.43 25.54 -7.45
C ARG A 7 12.81 26.93 -7.32
N ARG A 8 11.72 27.26 -8.04
CA ARG A 8 11.25 28.66 -8.13
C ARG A 8 10.37 29.14 -6.97
N ARG A 9 9.85 28.27 -6.09
CA ARG A 9 8.82 28.64 -5.08
C ARG A 9 9.15 28.25 -3.63
N THR A 10 10.33 27.70 -3.38
CA THR A 10 10.79 27.32 -2.03
C THR A 10 11.96 28.20 -1.61
N ILE A 11 11.83 28.88 -0.47
CA ILE A 11 12.91 29.64 0.13
C ILE A 11 13.42 28.89 1.37
N ARG A 12 14.72 28.61 1.39
CA ARG A 12 15.40 28.06 2.57
C ARG A 12 15.92 29.21 3.43
N ILE A 13 15.75 29.07 4.74
CA ILE A 13 16.22 30.08 5.70
C ILE A 13 17.71 29.85 5.99
N LYS A 14 18.50 30.93 5.97
CA LYS A 14 19.93 30.89 6.29
C LYS A 14 20.16 30.60 7.78
N ARG A 15 21.23 29.89 8.11
CA ARG A 15 21.53 29.45 9.48
C ARG A 15 21.73 30.61 10.47
N SER A 16 22.33 31.72 10.04
CA SER A 16 22.48 32.94 10.86
C SER A 16 21.14 33.49 11.33
N SER A 17 20.18 33.62 10.41
CA SER A 17 18.83 34.11 10.71
C SER A 17 18.04 33.18 11.65
N LEU A 18 18.38 31.89 11.71
CA LEU A 18 17.76 30.95 12.67
C LEU A 18 18.18 31.22 14.10
N LEU A 19 19.44 31.60 14.33
CA LEU A 19 19.94 31.91 15.66
C LEU A 19 19.34 33.23 16.17
N GLU A 20 19.31 34.26 15.32
CA GLU A 20 18.72 35.57 15.63
C GLU A 20 17.21 35.48 15.92
N CYS A 21 16.48 34.60 15.23
CA CYS A 21 15.03 34.47 15.35
C CYS A 21 14.54 33.41 16.35
N LYS A 22 15.44 32.84 17.18
CA LYS A 22 15.12 31.74 18.13
C LYS A 22 14.54 30.48 17.45
N LEU A 23 15.09 30.13 16.29
CA LEU A 23 14.72 28.97 15.45
C LEU A 23 15.90 28.00 15.23
N GLY A 24 16.95 28.09 16.04
CA GLY A 24 18.21 27.34 15.86
C GLY A 24 18.08 25.82 16.00
N ASP A 25 16.96 25.33 16.55
CA ASP A 25 16.63 23.91 16.71
C ASP A 25 16.00 23.28 15.46
N LEU A 26 15.64 24.08 14.45
CA LEU A 26 14.94 23.59 13.27
C LEU A 26 15.86 22.94 12.24
N ASP A 27 15.49 21.75 11.77
CA ASP A 27 16.16 21.08 10.65
C ASP A 27 15.61 21.58 9.31
N ARG A 28 16.51 22.07 8.46
CA ARG A 28 16.25 22.58 7.09
C ARG A 28 14.94 23.41 6.97
N PRO A 29 14.79 24.50 7.74
CA PRO A 29 13.58 25.30 7.71
C PRO A 29 13.37 25.97 6.34
N ALA A 30 12.12 25.92 5.86
CA ALA A 30 11.75 26.45 4.56
C ALA A 30 10.35 27.07 4.57
N ILE A 31 10.16 28.07 3.71
CA ILE A 31 8.87 28.70 3.42
C ILE A 31 8.55 28.42 1.96
N LYS A 32 7.34 27.91 1.71
CA LYS A 32 6.84 27.67 0.35
C LYS A 32 5.32 27.65 0.30
N ILE A 33 4.77 27.66 -0.93
CA ILE A 33 3.37 27.33 -1.18
C ILE A 33 3.22 25.80 -1.16
N ALA A 34 2.22 25.27 -0.47
CA ALA A 34 1.95 23.85 -0.39
C ALA A 34 1.64 23.26 -1.77
N GLU A 35 2.25 22.12 -2.09
CA GLU A 35 2.10 21.45 -3.38
C GLU A 35 1.88 19.94 -3.25
N THR A 36 2.26 19.34 -2.13
CA THR A 36 2.09 17.89 -1.89
C THR A 36 0.97 17.60 -0.90
N LEU A 37 0.46 16.38 -0.94
CA LEU A 37 -0.57 15.92 0.00
C LEU A 37 -0.13 16.13 1.46
N GLU A 38 1.12 15.82 1.80
CA GLU A 38 1.66 15.98 3.15
C GLU A 38 1.70 17.44 3.59
N GLU A 39 1.99 18.37 2.67
CA GLU A 39 2.02 19.80 2.95
C GLU A 39 0.60 20.35 3.17
N TYR A 40 -0.37 19.95 2.32
CA TYR A 40 -1.78 20.34 2.50
C TYR A 40 -2.39 19.74 3.77
N THR A 41 -2.21 18.44 4.00
CA THR A 41 -2.72 17.76 5.21
C THR A 41 -2.06 18.32 6.47
N GLY A 42 -0.75 18.56 6.45
CA GLY A 42 -0.04 19.20 7.58
C GLY A 42 -0.58 20.59 7.88
N ALA A 43 -0.79 21.43 6.85
CA ALA A 43 -1.37 22.76 7.02
C ALA A 43 -2.80 22.70 7.58
N PHE A 44 -3.69 21.93 6.95
CA PHE A 44 -5.10 21.85 7.35
C PHE A 44 -5.30 21.14 8.69
N SER A 45 -4.41 20.22 9.06
CA SER A 45 -4.45 19.60 10.40
C SER A 45 -3.98 20.55 11.49
N LEU A 46 -2.94 21.33 11.20
CA LEU A 46 -2.49 22.38 12.13
C LEU A 46 -3.59 23.43 12.36
N VAL A 47 -4.28 23.84 11.29
CA VAL A 47 -5.41 24.76 11.38
C VAL A 47 -6.53 24.17 12.24
N HIS A 48 -6.92 22.92 11.97
CA HIS A 48 -7.93 22.20 12.76
C HIS A 48 -7.57 22.18 14.25
N ASP A 49 -6.39 21.66 14.60
CA ASP A 49 -6.01 21.41 15.98
C ASP A 49 -5.92 22.71 16.80
N GLU A 50 -5.43 23.79 16.20
CA GLU A 50 -5.35 25.10 16.87
C GLU A 50 -6.72 25.79 16.98
N TYR A 51 -7.62 25.60 16.00
CA TYR A 51 -8.97 26.19 16.03
C TYR A 51 -9.89 25.46 17.01
N VAL A 52 -9.83 24.12 17.06
CA VAL A 52 -10.53 23.30 18.05
C VAL A 52 -10.10 23.70 19.45
N ARG A 53 -8.78 23.78 19.67
CA ARG A 53 -8.24 24.20 20.98
C ARG A 53 -8.65 25.60 21.38
N SER A 54 -8.82 26.50 20.42
CA SER A 54 -9.21 27.90 20.66
C SER A 54 -10.74 28.08 20.78
N GLY A 55 -11.51 27.00 20.64
CA GLY A 55 -12.97 27.01 20.72
C GLY A 55 -13.68 27.59 19.49
N TYR A 56 -13.01 27.66 18.34
CA TYR A 56 -13.59 28.24 17.11
C TYR A 56 -14.29 27.22 16.20
N THR A 57 -14.05 25.94 16.42
CA THR A 57 -14.71 24.87 15.68
C THR A 57 -14.82 23.64 16.56
N SER A 58 -15.84 22.83 16.32
CA SER A 58 -15.94 21.51 16.91
C SER A 58 -14.87 20.57 16.34
N PRO A 59 -14.34 19.61 17.12
CA PRO A 59 -13.46 18.58 16.61
C PRO A 59 -14.12 17.79 15.47
N HIS A 60 -13.36 17.52 14.40
CA HIS A 60 -13.80 16.67 13.30
C HIS A 60 -12.93 15.40 13.20
N PRO A 61 -13.49 14.20 12.95
CA PRO A 61 -12.72 12.94 12.92
C PRO A 61 -11.54 12.94 11.96
N SER A 62 -11.66 13.61 10.81
CA SER A 62 -10.56 13.70 9.84
C SER A 62 -9.36 14.52 10.33
N ARG A 63 -9.54 15.31 11.39
CA ARG A 63 -8.59 16.32 11.88
C ARG A 63 -8.13 17.33 10.84
N LEU A 64 -8.88 17.54 9.76
CA LEU A 64 -8.57 18.52 8.72
C LEU A 64 -9.55 19.67 8.78
N LEU A 65 -9.08 20.93 8.70
CA LEU A 65 -9.93 22.11 8.57
C LEU A 65 -9.51 22.94 7.36
N PHE A 66 -10.36 22.94 6.33
CA PHE A 66 -10.24 23.74 5.12
C PHE A 66 -11.63 23.99 4.53
N ASN A 67 -11.70 24.83 3.49
CA ASN A 67 -12.94 25.14 2.76
C ASN A 67 -12.70 25.05 1.24
N ALA A 68 -13.77 25.19 0.44
CA ALA A 68 -13.66 25.14 -1.01
C ALA A 68 -12.72 26.21 -1.58
N TRP A 69 -12.72 27.43 -1.02
CA TRP A 69 -11.79 28.50 -1.38
C TRP A 69 -10.33 28.08 -1.22
N SER A 70 -10.00 27.29 -0.20
CA SER A 70 -8.64 26.75 0.04
C SER A 70 -8.15 25.87 -1.11
N MET A 71 -9.07 25.35 -1.91
CA MET A 71 -8.80 24.46 -3.04
C MET A 71 -8.92 25.15 -4.40
N LEU A 72 -9.14 26.46 -4.49
CA LEU A 72 -9.19 27.11 -5.81
C LEU A 72 -7.81 27.14 -6.48
N PRO A 73 -7.72 27.09 -7.82
CA PRO A 73 -6.44 27.12 -8.54
C PRO A 73 -5.55 28.32 -8.22
N GLN A 74 -6.16 29.44 -7.82
CA GLN A 74 -5.51 30.70 -7.50
C GLN A 74 -5.13 30.82 -6.01
N THR A 75 -5.70 29.99 -5.13
CA THR A 75 -5.49 30.06 -3.68
C THR A 75 -4.14 29.47 -3.27
N ALA A 76 -3.29 30.27 -2.63
CA ALA A 76 -1.97 29.85 -2.19
C ALA A 76 -1.95 29.58 -0.68
N VAL A 77 -1.76 28.32 -0.28
CA VAL A 77 -1.53 27.94 1.12
C VAL A 77 -0.03 28.01 1.39
N PHE A 78 0.42 29.03 2.12
CA PHE A 78 1.81 29.14 2.55
C PHE A 78 2.05 28.28 3.78
N VAL A 79 3.18 27.60 3.80
CA VAL A 79 3.63 26.78 4.92
C VAL A 79 5.05 27.17 5.31
N PHE A 80 5.26 27.24 6.63
CA PHE A 80 6.59 27.21 7.23
C PHE A 80 6.80 25.79 7.74
N LYS A 81 7.84 25.12 7.22
CA LYS A 81 8.13 23.72 7.57
C LYS A 81 9.56 23.51 8.05
N SER A 82 9.73 22.52 8.91
CA SER A 82 11.04 21.94 9.25
C SER A 82 11.04 20.50 8.75
N PHE A 83 11.93 20.21 7.80
CA PHE A 83 11.95 18.94 7.06
C PHE A 83 10.58 18.53 6.48
N HIS A 84 9.85 17.59 7.10
CA HIS A 84 8.50 17.17 6.68
C HIS A 84 7.36 17.78 7.51
N GLU A 85 7.65 18.38 8.67
CA GLU A 85 6.64 18.90 9.59
C GLU A 85 6.23 20.33 9.20
N VAL A 86 4.92 20.58 9.05
CA VAL A 86 4.36 21.93 8.89
C VAL A 86 4.14 22.54 10.27
N LEU A 87 4.85 23.63 10.56
CA LEU A 87 4.90 24.26 11.88
C LEU A 87 4.05 25.54 11.97
N SER A 88 3.83 26.20 10.82
CA SER A 88 2.98 27.38 10.70
C SER A 88 2.38 27.43 9.29
N SER A 89 1.18 27.99 9.15
CA SER A 89 0.51 28.14 7.86
C SER A 89 -0.29 29.44 7.80
N VAL A 90 -0.45 29.97 6.58
CA VAL A 90 -1.37 31.07 6.24
C VAL A 90 -1.88 30.86 4.82
N THR A 91 -3.16 31.15 4.57
CA THR A 91 -3.79 30.97 3.26
C THR A 91 -4.06 32.32 2.62
N TYR A 92 -3.65 32.46 1.36
CA TYR A 92 -3.87 33.62 0.49
C TYR A 92 -4.98 33.29 -0.51
N ILE A 93 -6.14 33.92 -0.37
CA ILE A 93 -7.36 33.62 -1.13
C ILE A 93 -7.71 34.82 -2.01
N PRO A 94 -7.42 34.77 -3.31
CA PRO A 94 -7.82 35.82 -4.24
C PRO A 94 -9.33 35.83 -4.47
N ASP A 95 -9.91 37.02 -4.63
CA ASP A 95 -11.31 37.17 -5.01
C ASP A 95 -11.56 36.64 -6.43
N THR A 96 -12.69 35.98 -6.64
CA THR A 96 -13.06 35.42 -7.94
C THR A 96 -14.53 35.68 -8.25
N ALA A 97 -14.86 35.82 -9.54
CA ALA A 97 -16.24 36.10 -9.97
C ALA A 97 -17.24 35.02 -9.57
N ASP A 98 -16.79 33.75 -9.45
CA ASP A 98 -17.68 32.62 -9.15
C ASP A 98 -17.77 32.30 -7.65
N PHE A 99 -16.70 32.51 -6.88
CA PHE A 99 -16.67 32.16 -5.46
C PHE A 99 -16.74 33.36 -4.50
N GLY A 100 -16.40 34.57 -4.94
CA GLY A 100 -16.19 35.70 -4.02
C GLY A 100 -15.07 35.42 -3.01
N LEU A 101 -15.17 36.02 -1.82
CA LEU A 101 -14.28 35.80 -0.69
C LEU A 101 -15.04 35.23 0.53
N PRO A 102 -14.42 34.39 1.37
CA PRO A 102 -15.07 33.90 2.60
C PRO A 102 -15.62 35.01 3.52
N ILE A 103 -14.96 36.17 3.60
CA ILE A 103 -15.38 37.35 4.38
C ILE A 103 -16.69 37.97 3.88
N ASP A 104 -17.12 37.69 2.64
CA ASP A 104 -18.42 38.13 2.11
C ASP A 104 -19.58 37.62 2.95
N ALA A 105 -19.42 36.49 3.64
CA ALA A 105 -20.47 35.93 4.51
C ALA A 105 -20.92 36.90 5.63
N VAL A 106 -20.07 37.86 6.00
CA VAL A 106 -20.35 38.82 7.08
C VAL A 106 -20.26 40.28 6.63
N PHE A 107 -19.35 40.60 5.69
CA PHE A 107 -18.99 41.98 5.34
C PHE A 107 -19.11 42.30 3.85
N LYS A 108 -19.98 41.60 3.11
CA LYS A 108 -20.12 41.75 1.65
C LYS A 108 -20.27 43.21 1.18
N ASP A 109 -21.09 44.01 1.85
CA ASP A 109 -21.31 45.43 1.54
C ASP A 109 -20.00 46.23 1.54
N LYS A 110 -19.14 46.00 2.54
CA LYS A 110 -17.84 46.67 2.66
C LYS A 110 -16.80 46.13 1.70
N ILE A 111 -16.83 44.84 1.40
CA ILE A 111 -15.92 44.24 0.41
C ILE A 111 -16.27 44.69 -1.01
N ASP A 112 -17.56 44.86 -1.33
CA ASP A 112 -18.02 45.38 -2.62
C ASP A 112 -17.53 46.81 -2.88
N GLU A 113 -17.39 47.64 -1.83
CA GLU A 113 -16.72 48.94 -1.94
C GLU A 113 -15.22 48.80 -2.27
N LEU A 114 -14.52 47.86 -1.63
CA LEU A 114 -13.09 47.63 -1.88
C LEU A 114 -12.81 47.08 -3.28
N ARG A 115 -13.68 46.21 -3.79
CA ARG A 115 -13.60 45.65 -5.16
C ARG A 115 -13.55 46.74 -6.23
N LYS A 116 -14.19 47.90 -6.01
CA LYS A 116 -14.13 49.07 -6.90
C LYS A 116 -12.75 49.73 -6.96
N SER A 117 -11.95 49.58 -5.89
CA SER A 117 -10.62 50.20 -5.77
C SER A 117 -9.46 49.34 -6.30
N GLY A 118 -9.73 48.08 -6.66
CA GLY A 118 -8.76 47.15 -7.22
C GLY A 118 -8.88 45.72 -6.64
N PRO A 119 -8.01 44.79 -7.04
CA PRO A 119 -8.07 43.40 -6.62
C PRO A 119 -8.00 43.23 -5.10
N VAL A 120 -8.96 42.48 -4.54
CA VAL A 120 -9.06 42.17 -3.11
C VAL A 120 -8.62 40.73 -2.88
N VAL A 121 -7.91 40.50 -1.77
CA VAL A 121 -7.45 39.19 -1.36
C VAL A 121 -7.72 39.01 0.12
N GLU A 122 -8.29 37.86 0.48
CA GLU A 122 -8.46 37.47 1.86
C GLU A 122 -7.25 36.66 2.37
N VAL A 123 -6.79 37.01 3.56
CA VAL A 123 -5.80 36.25 4.32
C VAL A 123 -6.54 35.42 5.37
N GLY A 124 -6.45 34.11 5.28
CA GLY A 124 -7.13 33.18 6.17
C GLY A 124 -6.20 32.17 6.82
N ALA A 125 -6.72 31.44 7.81
CA ALA A 125 -6.06 30.27 8.39
C ALA A 125 -4.62 30.51 8.89
N LEU A 126 -4.34 31.70 9.43
CA LEU A 126 -3.04 31.99 10.05
C LEU A 126 -2.92 31.21 11.38
N VAL A 127 -2.03 30.23 11.44
CA VAL A 127 -1.80 29.39 12.62
C VAL A 127 -0.34 29.06 12.81
N THR A 128 0.07 28.92 14.07
CA THR A 128 1.40 28.42 14.46
C THR A 128 1.25 27.41 15.59
N GLN A 129 2.00 26.31 15.50
CA GLN A 129 2.01 25.25 16.50
C GLN A 129 2.22 25.83 17.91
N ARG A 130 1.37 25.42 18.87
CA ARG A 130 1.37 25.97 20.25
C ARG A 130 2.75 26.05 20.91
N ARG A 131 3.57 25.01 20.77
CA ARG A 131 4.93 24.95 21.35
C ARG A 131 5.88 26.02 20.78
N ARG A 132 5.51 26.65 19.67
CA ARG A 132 6.32 27.62 18.92
C ARG A 132 5.66 28.99 18.76
N ARG A 133 4.57 29.29 19.48
CA ARG A 133 3.81 30.57 19.39
C ARG A 133 4.61 31.84 19.73
N TRP A 134 5.83 31.71 20.25
CA TRP A 134 6.75 32.80 20.58
C TRP A 134 7.99 32.85 19.68
N SER A 135 7.92 32.18 18.54
CA SER A 135 8.96 32.24 17.51
C SER A 135 8.53 33.16 16.37
N ASN A 136 9.49 33.76 15.67
CA ASN A 136 9.21 34.74 14.61
C ASN A 136 8.66 34.14 13.30
N MET A 137 8.18 32.89 13.31
CA MET A 137 7.73 32.16 12.12
C MET A 137 6.59 32.85 11.37
N MET A 138 5.63 33.42 12.09
CA MET A 138 4.51 34.15 11.47
C MET A 138 4.96 35.43 10.77
N VAL A 139 6.00 36.09 11.28
CA VAL A 139 6.56 37.31 10.68
C VAL A 139 7.18 36.98 9.31
N PHE A 140 7.86 35.83 9.20
CA PHE A 140 8.36 35.35 7.91
C PHE A 140 7.24 34.99 6.92
N LEU A 141 6.16 34.35 7.39
CA LEU A 141 5.00 34.06 6.55
C LEU A 141 4.31 35.34 6.08
N ALA A 142 4.14 36.32 6.96
CA ALA A 142 3.57 37.62 6.61
C ALA A 142 4.45 38.36 5.59
N LYS A 143 5.77 38.29 5.71
CA LYS A 143 6.70 38.84 4.71
C LYS A 143 6.54 38.16 3.36
N ALA A 144 6.47 36.83 3.33
CA ALA A 144 6.23 36.07 2.10
C ALA A 144 4.88 36.44 1.47
N LEU A 145 3.85 36.60 2.30
CA LEU A 145 2.51 36.98 1.89
C LEU A 145 2.43 38.40 1.31
N LEU A 146 3.02 39.40 1.98
CA LEU A 146 3.09 40.78 1.47
C LEU A 146 3.86 40.86 0.14
N LYS A 147 4.97 40.13 0.03
CA LYS A 147 5.72 40.06 -1.23
C LYS A 147 4.92 39.39 -2.33
N TYR A 148 4.18 38.34 -2.01
CA TYR A 148 3.28 37.68 -2.95
C TYR A 148 2.12 38.58 -3.38
N ALA A 149 1.58 39.39 -2.47
CA ALA A 149 0.57 40.39 -2.76
C ALA A 149 1.07 41.45 -3.77
N GLN A 150 2.30 41.94 -3.60
CA GLN A 150 2.94 42.83 -4.56
C GLN A 150 3.10 42.19 -5.95
N VAL A 151 3.57 40.93 -6.00
CA VAL A 151 3.79 40.19 -7.26
C VAL A 151 2.47 39.90 -8.00
N THR A 152 1.41 39.60 -7.25
CA THR A 152 0.10 39.28 -7.83
C THR A 152 -0.73 40.52 -8.19
N GLY A 153 -0.32 41.71 -7.73
CA GLY A 153 -1.01 42.98 -7.98
C GLY A 153 -2.23 43.20 -7.09
N ALA A 154 -2.25 42.65 -5.87
CA ALA A 154 -3.32 42.91 -4.92
C ALA A 154 -3.34 44.39 -4.54
N ALA A 155 -4.52 45.02 -4.57
CA ALA A 155 -4.71 46.38 -4.07
C ALA A 155 -4.99 46.36 -2.55
N ASN A 156 -5.73 45.34 -2.09
CA ASN A 156 -6.20 45.22 -0.73
C ASN A 156 -6.02 43.80 -0.19
N LEU A 157 -5.43 43.69 0.99
CA LEU A 157 -5.45 42.46 1.78
C LEU A 157 -6.46 42.65 2.90
N VAL A 158 -7.39 41.70 3.05
CA VAL A 158 -8.41 41.72 4.10
C VAL A 158 -8.31 40.48 4.98
N VAL A 159 -8.71 40.60 6.24
CA VAL A 159 -8.80 39.48 7.17
C VAL A 159 -10.01 39.68 8.08
N MET A 160 -10.66 38.57 8.42
CA MET A 160 -11.72 38.53 9.41
C MET A 160 -11.18 37.89 10.69
N VAL A 161 -11.18 38.64 11.80
CA VAL A 161 -10.61 38.19 13.08
C VAL A 161 -11.57 38.35 14.22
N ASN A 162 -11.42 37.55 15.27
CA ASN A 162 -12.12 37.78 16.53
C ASN A 162 -11.62 39.09 17.19
N PRO A 163 -12.48 39.92 17.81
CA PRO A 163 -12.11 41.18 18.47
C PRO A 163 -10.88 41.07 19.38
N LYS A 164 -10.72 39.96 20.11
CA LYS A 164 -9.58 39.74 21.02
C LYS A 164 -8.23 39.70 20.32
N HIS A 165 -8.19 39.44 19.02
CA HIS A 165 -6.98 39.36 18.20
C HIS A 165 -6.69 40.62 17.40
N VAL A 166 -7.57 41.63 17.42
CA VAL A 166 -7.39 42.88 16.63
C VAL A 166 -6.03 43.52 16.92
N ARG A 167 -5.67 43.65 18.19
CA ARG A 167 -4.37 44.22 18.60
C ARG A 167 -3.18 43.49 17.97
N PHE A 168 -3.22 42.16 17.90
CA PHE A 168 -2.15 41.36 17.31
C PHE A 168 -1.96 41.65 15.82
N TYR A 169 -3.05 41.79 15.06
CA TYR A 169 -2.99 42.10 13.63
C TYR A 169 -2.64 43.56 13.36
N THR A 170 -3.14 44.50 14.18
CA THR A 170 -2.85 45.93 14.03
C THR A 170 -1.43 46.27 14.42
N SER A 171 -0.88 45.63 15.47
CA SER A 171 0.46 45.96 15.98
C SER A 171 1.58 45.32 15.16
N LEU A 172 1.40 44.09 14.68
CA LEU A 172 2.49 43.34 14.04
C LEU A 172 2.44 43.38 12.50
N PHE A 173 1.24 43.42 11.93
CA PHE A 173 1.02 43.27 10.48
C PHE A 173 0.40 44.52 9.83
N MET A 174 0.23 45.62 10.57
CA MET A 174 -0.29 46.90 10.08
C MET A 174 -1.73 46.84 9.52
N PHE A 175 -2.50 45.82 9.89
CA PHE A 175 -3.92 45.78 9.52
C PHE A 175 -4.69 46.88 10.25
N LYS A 176 -5.64 47.52 9.58
CA LYS A 176 -6.52 48.54 10.17
C LYS A 176 -7.98 48.09 10.14
N PRO A 177 -8.75 48.27 11.22
CA PRO A 177 -10.20 48.05 11.18
C PRO A 177 -10.84 48.98 10.14
N PHE A 178 -11.74 48.44 9.31
CA PHE A 178 -12.45 49.23 8.30
C PHE A 178 -13.96 48.96 8.28
N ALA A 179 -14.45 48.07 9.14
CA ALA A 179 -15.86 47.81 9.35
C ALA A 179 -16.14 47.66 10.85
N GLU A 180 -17.37 47.94 11.26
CA GLU A 180 -17.87 47.70 12.62
C GLU A 180 -17.91 46.21 12.95
N GLU A 181 -17.88 45.87 14.24
CA GLU A 181 -17.98 44.49 14.71
C GLU A 181 -19.34 43.88 14.30
N ARG A 182 -19.30 42.68 13.73
CA ARG A 182 -20.50 41.90 13.36
C ARG A 182 -20.40 40.48 13.91
N PHE A 183 -21.53 39.88 14.23
CA PHE A 183 -21.57 38.50 14.70
C PHE A 183 -21.44 37.51 13.54
N TYR A 184 -20.56 36.52 13.66
CA TYR A 184 -20.36 35.49 12.64
C TYR A 184 -20.99 34.17 13.08
N GLU A 185 -22.21 33.90 12.60
CA GLU A 185 -23.01 32.73 12.98
C GLU A 185 -22.26 31.40 12.79
N LYS A 186 -21.51 31.26 11.70
CA LYS A 186 -20.79 30.01 11.36
C LYS A 186 -19.74 29.61 12.41
N VAL A 187 -19.17 30.59 13.12
CA VAL A 187 -18.13 30.37 14.15
C VAL A 187 -18.70 30.62 15.56
N GLY A 188 -19.92 31.12 15.67
CA GLY A 188 -20.57 31.44 16.95
C GLY A 188 -19.83 32.53 17.74
N ALA A 189 -19.18 33.48 17.05
CA ALA A 189 -18.34 34.49 17.68
C ALA A 189 -18.41 35.85 16.95
N PRO A 190 -18.13 36.98 17.64
CA PRO A 190 -17.98 38.26 16.99
C PRO A 190 -16.74 38.29 16.08
N ALA A 191 -16.83 39.08 15.02
CA ALA A 191 -15.81 39.25 14.00
C ALA A 191 -15.62 40.73 13.65
N VAL A 192 -14.37 41.11 13.41
CA VAL A 192 -13.96 42.44 12.94
C VAL A 192 -13.21 42.27 11.63
N ALA A 193 -13.57 43.07 10.62
CA ALA A 193 -12.88 43.10 9.34
C ALA A 193 -11.71 44.10 9.39
N LEU A 194 -10.51 43.62 9.08
CA LEU A 194 -9.31 44.43 9.00
C LEU A 194 -8.76 44.44 7.57
N ARG A 195 -8.08 45.53 7.19
CA ARG A 195 -7.52 45.75 5.86
C ARG A 195 -6.09 46.27 5.90
N ILE A 196 -5.29 45.89 4.91
CA ILE A 196 -4.07 46.58 4.47
C ILE A 196 -4.32 47.16 3.08
N CYS A 197 -4.00 48.44 2.89
CA CYS A 197 -3.94 49.08 1.58
C CYS A 197 -2.51 48.94 1.03
N MET A 198 -2.35 48.22 -0.09
CA MET A 198 -1.01 47.93 -0.64
C MET A 198 -0.29 49.17 -1.18
N LYS A 199 -1.00 50.27 -1.42
CA LYS A 199 -0.38 51.56 -1.82
C LYS A 199 0.31 52.26 -0.65
N ASP A 200 -0.22 52.10 0.56
CA ASP A 200 0.20 52.86 1.74
C ASP A 200 1.13 52.03 2.65
N ILE A 201 1.23 50.72 2.43
CA ILE A 201 1.97 49.81 3.32
C ILE A 201 3.46 50.17 3.49
N GLU A 202 4.12 50.71 2.46
CA GLU A 202 5.53 51.10 2.54
C GLU A 202 5.74 52.30 3.46
N SER A 203 4.91 53.35 3.29
CA SER A 203 4.97 54.54 4.15
C SER A 203 4.52 54.23 5.58
N GLU A 204 3.54 53.34 5.75
CA GLU A 204 3.07 52.89 7.06
C GLU A 204 4.13 52.06 7.81
N LEU A 205 4.78 51.10 7.15
CA LEU A 205 5.89 50.34 7.74
C LEU A 205 7.05 51.26 8.14
N LYS A 206 7.33 52.29 7.33
CA LYS A 206 8.36 53.29 7.64
C LYS A 206 7.98 54.10 8.87
N ALA A 207 6.75 54.61 8.93
CA ALA A 207 6.29 55.40 10.07
C ALA A 207 6.26 54.58 11.38
N ALA A 208 5.90 53.29 11.30
CA ALA A 208 5.77 52.43 12.48
C ALA A 208 7.10 51.92 13.03
N TYR A 209 8.10 51.65 12.17
CA TYR A 209 9.29 50.89 12.56
C TYR A 209 10.64 51.56 12.24
N ALA A 210 10.69 52.70 11.55
CA ALA A 210 11.98 53.28 11.11
C ALA A 210 12.82 53.90 12.23
N GLU A 211 12.23 54.25 13.38
CA GLU A 211 12.94 54.88 14.51
C GLU A 211 13.07 53.98 15.75
N GLU A 212 12.51 52.76 15.73
CA GLU A 212 12.64 51.85 16.88
C GLU A 212 14.01 51.14 16.85
N ALA A 213 14.76 51.24 17.95
CA ALA A 213 15.98 50.48 18.18
C ALA A 213 15.67 48.99 18.49
N PHE A 214 15.05 48.29 17.54
CA PHE A 214 14.93 46.83 17.58
C PHE A 214 16.25 46.18 17.14
N GLU A 215 16.57 45.00 17.69
CA GLU A 215 17.66 44.14 17.16
C GLU A 215 17.45 43.74 15.69
N THR A 216 16.26 43.98 15.13
CA THR A 216 15.94 43.80 13.71
C THR A 216 15.00 44.92 13.25
N ASP A 217 15.49 45.85 12.43
CA ASP A 217 14.67 46.88 11.75
C ASP A 217 13.57 46.17 10.92
N LEU A 218 12.33 46.18 11.43
CA LEU A 218 11.19 45.51 10.78
C LEU A 218 10.81 46.18 9.46
N HIS A 219 11.00 47.49 9.33
CA HIS A 219 10.81 48.21 8.07
C HIS A 219 11.82 47.71 7.02
N HIS A 220 13.10 47.57 7.38
CA HIS A 220 14.10 46.96 6.51
C HIS A 220 13.82 45.47 6.25
N PHE A 221 13.35 44.72 7.25
CA PHE A 221 13.01 43.30 7.10
C PHE A 221 11.90 43.09 6.07
N PHE A 222 10.81 43.85 6.12
CA PHE A 222 9.70 43.73 5.17
C PHE A 222 10.03 44.28 3.77
N LEU A 223 10.85 45.33 3.66
CA LEU A 223 11.08 46.07 2.40
C LEU A 223 12.42 45.79 1.70
N LYS A 224 13.53 45.64 2.42
CA LYS A 224 14.91 45.62 1.86
C LYS A 224 15.67 44.30 2.06
N ALA A 225 15.41 43.54 3.12
CA ALA A 225 16.17 42.34 3.41
C ALA A 225 15.94 41.27 2.33
N ALA A 226 16.94 41.11 1.47
CA ALA A 226 17.00 40.13 0.41
C ALA A 226 16.81 38.71 1.00
N GLY A 227 15.86 37.94 0.45
CA GLY A 227 15.74 36.51 0.78
C GLY A 227 14.38 35.94 1.21
N THR A 228 13.24 36.37 0.65
CA THR A 228 11.98 35.57 0.77
C THR A 228 11.23 35.33 -0.55
N LEU A 229 11.83 35.68 -1.69
CA LEU A 229 11.58 35.10 -3.00
C LEU A 229 12.96 34.92 -3.66
N PRO A 230 13.18 33.92 -4.53
CA PRO A 230 14.51 33.64 -5.05
C PRO A 230 15.13 34.90 -5.67
N GLU A 231 16.26 35.37 -5.14
CA GLU A 231 17.04 36.49 -5.69
C GLU A 231 17.47 36.25 -7.15
N ASN A 232 17.39 34.99 -7.60
CA ASN A 232 17.52 34.59 -9.00
C ASN A 232 16.15 34.42 -9.66
N ILE A 233 15.35 35.50 -9.73
CA ILE A 233 14.34 35.59 -10.79
C ILE A 233 15.16 35.74 -12.08
N PRO A 234 15.10 34.77 -13.02
CA PRO A 234 15.74 34.98 -14.32
C PRO A 234 15.25 36.32 -14.86
N SER A 235 16.11 37.14 -15.46
CA SER A 235 15.76 38.47 -16.01
C SER A 235 14.62 38.45 -17.06
N GLN A 236 14.05 37.28 -17.35
CA GLN A 236 12.97 37.00 -18.29
C GLN A 236 11.72 36.35 -17.66
N ALA A 237 11.64 36.11 -16.35
CA ALA A 237 10.42 35.56 -15.74
C ALA A 237 9.37 36.66 -15.56
N SER A 238 8.19 36.47 -16.14
CA SER A 238 7.09 37.43 -16.01
C SER A 238 6.49 37.33 -14.60
N PRO A 239 5.98 38.43 -14.00
CA PRO A 239 5.18 38.38 -12.76
C PRO A 239 4.07 37.31 -12.80
N ASP A 240 3.60 37.00 -14.01
CA ASP A 240 2.57 36.02 -14.28
C ASP A 240 3.02 34.54 -14.12
N ASP A 241 4.32 34.26 -14.08
CA ASP A 241 4.90 32.93 -13.83
C ASP A 241 4.91 32.55 -12.33
N LEU A 242 4.86 33.55 -11.45
CA LEU A 242 4.89 33.39 -9.99
C LEU A 242 3.50 33.14 -9.39
N LYS A 243 2.43 33.48 -10.13
CA LYS A 243 1.04 33.22 -9.71
C LYS A 243 0.75 31.72 -9.63
N LYS A 244 0.03 31.29 -8.58
CA LYS A 244 -0.57 29.95 -8.55
C LYS A 244 -1.74 29.96 -9.54
N LYS A 245 -1.70 29.06 -10.51
CA LYS A 245 -2.70 28.95 -11.60
C LYS A 245 -3.24 27.54 -11.74
N ARG A 246 -2.72 26.58 -10.96
CA ARG A 246 -3.05 25.16 -11.07
C ARG A 246 -3.88 24.74 -9.86
N PRO A 247 -4.94 23.93 -10.06
CA PRO A 247 -5.64 23.30 -8.95
C PRO A 247 -4.69 22.42 -8.15
N ILE A 248 -5.13 22.01 -6.96
CA ILE A 248 -4.51 20.92 -6.22
C ILE A 248 -4.48 19.68 -7.14
N ASP A 249 -3.44 18.86 -7.06
CA ASP A 249 -3.41 17.65 -7.88
C ASP A 249 -4.64 16.76 -7.57
N PRO A 250 -5.17 16.02 -8.57
CA PRO A 250 -6.41 15.27 -8.39
C PRO A 250 -6.38 14.26 -7.23
N TYR A 251 -5.23 13.66 -6.94
CA TYR A 251 -5.11 12.70 -5.85
C TYR A 251 -5.20 13.39 -4.49
N SER A 252 -4.47 14.49 -4.29
CA SER A 252 -4.56 15.27 -3.05
C SER A 252 -5.96 15.85 -2.86
N ALA A 253 -6.59 16.35 -3.92
CA ALA A 253 -7.97 16.84 -3.88
C ALA A 253 -8.97 15.74 -3.48
N TYR A 254 -8.85 14.56 -4.09
CA TYR A 254 -9.67 13.38 -3.75
C TYR A 254 -9.48 12.98 -2.28
N TYR A 255 -8.24 12.87 -1.81
CA TYR A 255 -7.93 12.51 -0.44
C TYR A 255 -8.57 13.48 0.56
N LEU A 256 -8.43 14.79 0.32
CA LEU A 256 -8.98 15.84 1.17
C LEU A 256 -10.51 15.80 1.19
N LEU A 257 -11.14 15.74 0.02
CA LEU A 257 -12.61 15.75 -0.12
C LEU A 257 -13.26 14.46 0.38
N ARG A 258 -12.60 13.30 0.26
CA ARG A 258 -13.09 12.04 0.84
C ARG A 258 -13.14 12.11 2.38
N ARG A 259 -12.22 12.84 3.00
CA ARG A 259 -12.15 13.03 4.46
C ARG A 259 -13.01 14.20 4.97
N ARG A 260 -13.41 15.11 4.08
CA ARG A 260 -14.24 16.28 4.36
C ARG A 260 -15.25 16.51 3.22
N PRO A 261 -16.18 15.56 2.99
CA PRO A 261 -17.18 15.70 1.92
C PRO A 261 -18.09 16.91 2.16
N ASP A 262 -18.31 17.25 3.44
CA ASP A 262 -19.10 18.37 3.92
C ASP A 262 -18.63 19.74 3.42
N VAL A 263 -17.37 19.85 2.95
CA VAL A 263 -16.86 21.08 2.32
C VAL A 263 -17.69 21.48 1.10
N LEU A 264 -18.29 20.51 0.41
CA LEU A 264 -19.09 20.72 -0.80
C LEU A 264 -20.54 21.10 -0.51
N ASP A 265 -21.03 20.86 0.71
CA ASP A 265 -22.41 21.11 1.09
C ASP A 265 -22.72 22.61 1.16
N SER A 266 -21.68 23.41 1.37
CA SER A 266 -21.78 24.88 1.46
C SER A 266 -21.73 25.60 0.11
N LEU A 267 -21.64 24.88 -1.01
CA LEU A 267 -21.53 25.46 -2.35
C LEU A 267 -22.89 25.61 -3.04
N THR A 268 -23.10 26.77 -3.67
CA THR A 268 -24.20 26.96 -4.64
C THR A 268 -24.03 26.05 -5.86
N GLU A 269 -25.10 25.80 -6.61
CA GLU A 269 -25.02 24.98 -7.85
C GLU A 269 -23.98 25.51 -8.84
N LYS A 270 -23.92 26.83 -9.02
CA LYS A 270 -22.92 27.47 -9.90
C LYS A 270 -21.49 27.23 -9.39
N GLN A 271 -21.24 27.40 -8.10
CA GLN A 271 -19.92 27.15 -7.51
C GLN A 271 -19.54 25.68 -7.59
N ARG A 272 -20.51 24.79 -7.34
CA ARG A 272 -20.34 23.33 -7.46
C ARG A 272 -19.94 22.95 -8.88
N ALA A 273 -20.60 23.47 -9.91
CA ALA A 273 -20.25 23.21 -11.30
C ALA A 273 -18.82 23.68 -11.66
N VAL A 274 -18.41 24.86 -11.17
CA VAL A 274 -17.04 25.36 -11.37
C VAL A 274 -16.02 24.50 -10.60
N PHE A 275 -16.34 24.09 -9.38
CA PHE A 275 -15.50 23.22 -8.56
C PHE A 275 -15.36 21.82 -9.19
N GLU A 276 -16.45 21.28 -9.73
CA GLU A 276 -16.50 20.03 -10.50
C GLU A 276 -15.66 20.10 -11.75
N ASN A 277 -15.66 21.22 -12.48
CA ASN A 277 -14.81 21.39 -13.64
C ASN A 277 -13.30 21.32 -13.28
N TYR A 278 -12.90 21.85 -12.12
CA TYR A 278 -11.50 21.75 -11.67
C TYR A 278 -11.12 20.35 -11.18
N TYR A 279 -12.08 19.63 -10.58
CA TYR A 279 -11.84 18.41 -9.82
C TYR A 279 -12.67 17.21 -10.31
N HIS A 280 -13.03 17.18 -11.60
CA HIS A 280 -13.89 16.18 -12.24
C HIS A 280 -13.38 14.72 -12.09
N GLN A 281 -12.16 14.50 -11.61
CA GLN A 281 -11.63 13.17 -11.29
C GLN A 281 -11.66 12.83 -9.79
N ALA A 282 -11.78 13.84 -8.92
CA ALA A 282 -11.78 13.69 -7.46
C ALA A 282 -13.21 13.69 -6.87
N LEU A 283 -14.16 14.37 -7.50
CA LEU A 283 -15.52 14.58 -6.97
C LEU A 283 -16.51 13.45 -7.31
N PHE A 284 -16.29 12.71 -8.39
CA PHE A 284 -17.17 11.61 -8.83
C PHE A 284 -16.95 10.28 -8.06
N SER A 285 -16.30 10.37 -6.89
CA SER A 285 -15.94 9.22 -6.06
C SER A 285 -16.42 9.35 -4.60
N LEU A 286 -17.38 10.26 -4.30
CA LEU A 286 -18.07 10.29 -3.01
C LEU A 286 -19.29 9.35 -3.04
N PRO A 287 -19.44 8.43 -2.06
CA PRO A 287 -20.60 7.55 -1.97
C PRO A 287 -21.83 8.36 -1.55
N GLY A 288 -22.79 8.53 -2.47
CA GLY A 288 -24.07 9.19 -2.19
C GLY A 288 -24.60 10.08 -3.33
N GLY A 289 -23.80 10.40 -4.34
CA GLY A 289 -24.26 11.12 -5.53
C GLY A 289 -24.64 10.15 -6.65
N VAL A 290 -25.84 9.59 -6.61
CA VAL A 290 -26.44 8.97 -7.81
C VAL A 290 -26.77 10.10 -8.77
N GLY A 291 -25.92 10.26 -9.77
CA GLY A 291 -26.37 10.52 -11.13
C GLY A 291 -25.78 9.40 -11.97
N ALA A 292 -26.62 8.45 -12.40
CA ALA A 292 -26.33 7.74 -13.63
C ALA A 292 -25.89 8.78 -14.69
N PHE A 293 -25.03 8.40 -15.62
CA PHE A 293 -24.87 9.17 -16.84
C PHE A 293 -26.28 9.43 -17.40
N ASP A 294 -26.78 10.64 -17.21
CA ASP A 294 -28.06 11.09 -17.70
C ASP A 294 -27.74 11.78 -19.02
N PRO A 295 -27.96 11.08 -20.17
CA PRO A 295 -27.68 11.65 -21.48
C PRO A 295 -28.47 12.95 -21.71
N GLU A 296 -29.52 13.23 -20.94
CA GLU A 296 -30.31 14.46 -21.04
C GLU A 296 -29.79 15.62 -20.19
N ARG A 297 -28.91 15.39 -19.20
CA ARG A 297 -28.39 16.43 -18.27
C ARG A 297 -26.98 16.94 -18.55
N THR A 298 -26.34 16.51 -19.64
CA THR A 298 -24.96 16.91 -19.96
C THR A 298 -24.88 18.04 -20.99
N THR A 299 -25.31 19.25 -20.62
CA THR A 299 -25.02 20.47 -21.40
C THR A 299 -23.64 21.03 -21.01
N GLY A 300 -22.66 21.24 -21.89
CA GLY A 300 -22.74 21.42 -23.34
C GLY A 300 -22.27 20.21 -24.15
N ASN A 301 -23.23 19.55 -24.78
CA ASN A 301 -23.16 18.27 -25.44
C ASN A 301 -22.21 18.29 -26.66
N ILE A 302 -20.99 17.74 -26.50
CA ILE A 302 -20.03 17.60 -27.59
C ILE A 302 -20.62 16.81 -28.77
N LEU A 303 -21.54 15.87 -28.49
CA LEU A 303 -22.23 15.10 -29.51
C LEU A 303 -23.17 15.98 -30.33
N GLU A 304 -23.97 16.85 -29.72
CA GLU A 304 -24.79 17.82 -30.45
C GLU A 304 -23.93 18.77 -31.29
N LYS A 305 -22.82 19.29 -30.74
CA LYS A 305 -21.88 20.15 -31.48
C LYS A 305 -21.31 19.44 -32.72
N LEU A 306 -21.09 18.13 -32.62
CA LEU A 306 -20.61 17.28 -33.71
C LEU A 306 -21.73 16.67 -34.56
N LYS A 307 -23.01 16.90 -34.22
CA LYS A 307 -24.20 16.28 -34.84
C LYS A 307 -24.19 14.74 -34.77
N LEU A 308 -23.71 14.20 -33.64
CA LEU A 308 -23.60 12.78 -33.31
C LEU A 308 -24.50 12.38 -32.13
N ASP A 309 -25.57 13.15 -31.89
CA ASP A 309 -26.57 12.97 -30.84
C ASP A 309 -27.61 11.88 -31.15
N ARG A 310 -27.58 11.33 -32.37
CA ARG A 310 -28.45 10.23 -32.81
C ARG A 310 -27.66 8.95 -33.01
N PHE A 311 -28.31 7.80 -32.74
CA PHE A 311 -27.71 6.48 -32.87
C PHE A 311 -27.02 6.27 -34.22
N ASP A 312 -27.75 6.37 -35.33
CA ASP A 312 -27.21 6.12 -36.67
C ASP A 312 -26.06 7.09 -37.01
N ALA A 313 -26.22 8.39 -36.71
CA ALA A 313 -25.19 9.40 -36.96
C ALA A 313 -23.89 9.10 -36.20
N TYR A 314 -24.01 8.71 -34.93
CA TYR A 314 -22.88 8.30 -34.11
C TYR A 314 -22.24 7.03 -34.64
N THR A 315 -23.02 5.97 -34.86
CA THR A 315 -22.48 4.66 -35.24
C THR A 315 -21.82 4.69 -36.62
N ASP A 316 -22.43 5.38 -37.59
CA ASP A 316 -21.87 5.49 -38.93
C ASP A 316 -20.55 6.24 -38.92
N THR A 317 -20.42 7.27 -38.08
CA THR A 317 -19.19 8.07 -37.97
C THR A 317 -18.13 7.37 -37.13
N ALA A 318 -18.48 6.88 -35.94
CA ALA A 318 -17.55 6.30 -34.98
C ALA A 318 -16.95 4.97 -35.48
N PHE A 319 -17.74 4.16 -36.19
CA PHE A 319 -17.31 2.85 -36.69
C PHE A 319 -16.96 2.85 -38.19
N CYS A 320 -16.93 4.00 -38.87
CA CYS A 320 -16.60 4.07 -40.30
C CYS A 320 -15.25 3.40 -40.64
N ARG A 321 -14.29 3.40 -39.71
CA ARG A 321 -12.96 2.80 -39.90
C ARG A 321 -12.94 1.27 -39.81
N ASN A 322 -14.05 0.65 -39.39
CA ASN A 322 -14.22 -0.80 -39.46
C ASN A 322 -14.62 -1.26 -40.87
N LEU A 323 -15.21 -0.36 -41.67
CA LEU A 323 -15.63 -0.65 -43.04
C LEU A 323 -14.42 -1.00 -43.91
N GLY A 324 -14.56 -2.05 -44.73
CA GLY A 324 -13.48 -2.65 -45.51
C GLY A 324 -12.88 -3.89 -44.85
N LEU A 325 -12.99 -4.01 -43.52
CA LEU A 325 -12.83 -5.28 -42.81
C LEU A 325 -14.19 -5.94 -42.52
N LEU A 326 -15.19 -5.12 -42.21
CA LEU A 326 -16.60 -5.47 -42.08
C LEU A 326 -17.41 -4.79 -43.20
N THR A 327 -18.51 -5.41 -43.61
CA THR A 327 -19.53 -4.71 -44.41
C THR A 327 -20.41 -3.83 -43.51
N TYR A 328 -21.18 -2.92 -44.11
CA TYR A 328 -22.14 -2.11 -43.36
C TYR A 328 -23.18 -2.98 -42.62
N ASP A 329 -23.76 -3.97 -43.32
CA ASP A 329 -24.73 -4.91 -42.73
C ASP A 329 -24.11 -5.74 -41.59
N GLU A 330 -22.85 -6.14 -41.73
CA GLU A 330 -22.12 -6.84 -40.68
C GLU A 330 -21.93 -5.94 -39.45
N GLN A 331 -21.55 -4.67 -39.65
CA GLN A 331 -21.43 -3.72 -38.55
C GLN A 331 -22.77 -3.48 -37.84
N ARG A 332 -23.88 -3.35 -38.59
CA ARG A 332 -25.24 -3.24 -38.01
C ARG A 332 -25.60 -4.49 -37.22
N LYS A 333 -25.30 -5.68 -37.76
CA LYS A 333 -25.53 -6.94 -37.04
C LYS A 333 -24.77 -7.01 -35.73
N LEU A 334 -23.51 -6.55 -35.68
CA LEU A 334 -22.75 -6.48 -34.42
C LEU A 334 -23.42 -5.53 -33.41
N LEU A 335 -23.85 -4.35 -33.86
CA LEU A 335 -24.54 -3.37 -33.00
C LEU A 335 -25.83 -3.96 -32.41
N ASP A 336 -26.54 -4.80 -33.17
CA ASP A 336 -27.77 -5.43 -32.71
C ASP A 336 -27.59 -6.68 -31.84
N SER A 337 -26.39 -7.25 -31.80
CA SER A 337 -26.12 -8.50 -31.09
C SER A 337 -25.83 -8.26 -29.61
N ARG A 338 -26.28 -9.19 -28.76
CA ARG A 338 -26.08 -9.17 -27.30
C ARG A 338 -24.97 -10.11 -26.87
N VAL A 339 -23.96 -9.55 -26.21
CA VAL A 339 -22.85 -10.30 -25.63
C VAL A 339 -22.97 -10.35 -24.10
N ALA A 340 -22.92 -11.54 -23.53
CA ALA A 340 -22.85 -11.70 -22.08
C ALA A 340 -21.39 -11.79 -21.60
N VAL A 341 -21.04 -11.01 -20.58
CA VAL A 341 -19.73 -11.02 -19.92
C VAL A 341 -19.93 -11.13 -18.42
N ALA A 342 -19.55 -12.27 -17.85
CA ALA A 342 -19.57 -12.49 -16.41
C ALA A 342 -18.16 -12.27 -15.84
N GLY A 343 -18.00 -11.32 -14.93
CA GLY A 343 -16.73 -10.88 -14.37
C GLY A 343 -16.06 -9.78 -15.19
N LEU A 344 -15.64 -8.70 -14.54
CA LEU A 344 -14.92 -7.56 -15.12
C LEU A 344 -13.52 -7.43 -14.51
N GLY A 345 -12.90 -8.57 -14.23
CA GLY A 345 -11.52 -8.68 -13.74
C GLY A 345 -10.48 -8.38 -14.82
N GLY A 346 -9.35 -9.11 -14.80
CA GLY A 346 -8.23 -8.84 -15.71
C GLY A 346 -8.61 -8.91 -17.19
N VAL A 347 -9.32 -9.97 -17.60
CA VAL A 347 -9.77 -10.13 -18.99
C VAL A 347 -11.14 -9.53 -19.27
N GLY A 348 -12.08 -9.64 -18.34
CA GLY A 348 -13.47 -9.23 -18.57
C GLY A 348 -13.63 -7.73 -18.85
N GLY A 349 -12.89 -6.87 -18.13
CA GLY A 349 -12.91 -5.44 -18.41
C GLY A 349 -12.34 -5.09 -19.79
N GLU A 350 -11.25 -5.76 -20.19
CA GLU A 350 -10.64 -5.62 -21.52
C GLU A 350 -11.58 -6.17 -22.63
N HIS A 351 -12.30 -7.28 -22.36
CA HIS A 351 -13.31 -7.82 -23.26
C HIS A 351 -14.41 -6.80 -23.55
N LEU A 352 -15.01 -6.23 -22.50
CA LEU A 352 -16.09 -5.25 -22.62
C LEU A 352 -15.68 -4.07 -23.51
N VAL A 353 -14.54 -3.44 -23.20
CA VAL A 353 -14.07 -2.26 -23.95
C VAL A 353 -13.69 -2.62 -25.38
N THR A 354 -13.07 -3.78 -25.61
CA THR A 354 -12.69 -4.22 -26.96
C THR A 354 -13.92 -4.55 -27.82
N LEU A 355 -14.93 -5.20 -27.24
CA LEU A 355 -16.20 -5.50 -27.90
C LEU A 355 -16.96 -4.21 -28.24
N ALA A 356 -17.08 -3.28 -27.29
CA ALA A 356 -17.73 -1.99 -27.51
C ALA A 356 -17.04 -1.18 -28.63
N ARG A 357 -15.70 -1.16 -28.66
CA ARG A 357 -14.92 -0.48 -29.73
C ARG A 357 -15.02 -1.17 -31.09
N THR A 358 -15.29 -2.47 -31.10
CA THR A 358 -15.53 -3.25 -32.33
C THR A 358 -16.96 -3.01 -32.85
N GLY A 359 -17.84 -2.44 -32.02
CA GLY A 359 -19.20 -2.05 -32.37
C GLY A 359 -20.25 -3.09 -32.03
N PHE A 360 -20.02 -3.90 -30.98
CA PHE A 360 -21.12 -4.59 -30.31
C PHE A 360 -21.95 -3.58 -29.51
N GLY A 361 -23.27 -3.60 -29.67
CA GLY A 361 -24.16 -2.57 -29.10
C GLY A 361 -24.96 -3.01 -27.88
N LYS A 362 -25.12 -4.31 -27.64
CA LYS A 362 -25.92 -4.83 -26.52
C LYS A 362 -25.09 -5.74 -25.62
N PHE A 363 -25.22 -5.56 -24.30
CA PHE A 363 -24.46 -6.31 -23.30
C PHE A 363 -25.33 -6.82 -22.16
N THR A 364 -24.96 -7.97 -21.60
CA THR A 364 -25.40 -8.42 -20.27
C THR A 364 -24.16 -8.62 -19.40
N ILE A 365 -24.06 -7.88 -18.30
CA ILE A 365 -22.82 -7.78 -17.53
C ILE A 365 -23.08 -8.09 -16.05
N ALA A 366 -22.26 -8.96 -15.48
CA ALA A 366 -22.30 -9.33 -14.07
C ALA A 366 -20.95 -9.08 -13.38
N GLU A 367 -20.95 -8.31 -12.30
CA GLU A 367 -19.77 -8.02 -11.47
C GLU A 367 -20.23 -7.46 -10.12
N PHE A 368 -19.59 -7.89 -9.03
CA PHE A 368 -19.95 -7.51 -7.65
C PHE A 368 -18.77 -6.93 -6.85
N ASP A 369 -17.54 -7.03 -7.36
CA ASP A 369 -16.34 -6.53 -6.69
C ASP A 369 -16.16 -5.01 -6.84
N GLU A 370 -15.29 -4.46 -5.98
CA GLU A 370 -14.76 -3.10 -6.06
C GLU A 370 -13.30 -3.09 -6.53
N PHE A 371 -12.85 -1.95 -7.08
CA PHE A 371 -11.45 -1.76 -7.44
C PHE A 371 -10.58 -1.50 -6.21
N SER A 372 -9.40 -2.11 -6.19
CA SER A 372 -8.38 -1.98 -5.15
C SER A 372 -6.98 -1.83 -5.77
N PRO A 373 -5.96 -1.38 -5.02
CA PRO A 373 -4.61 -1.23 -5.53
C PRO A 373 -4.01 -2.52 -6.16
N VAL A 374 -4.41 -3.70 -5.69
CA VAL A 374 -3.93 -4.99 -6.23
C VAL A 374 -4.50 -5.31 -7.62
N ASN A 375 -5.44 -4.52 -8.12
CA ASN A 375 -6.02 -4.67 -9.46
C ASN A 375 -5.26 -3.89 -10.54
N VAL A 376 -4.49 -2.85 -10.17
CA VAL A 376 -3.80 -1.90 -11.08
C VAL A 376 -2.89 -2.58 -12.09
N ASN A 377 -2.33 -3.75 -11.76
CA ASN A 377 -1.36 -4.42 -12.63
C ASN A 377 -1.99 -5.02 -13.91
N ARG A 378 -3.33 -5.14 -14.00
CA ARG A 378 -4.00 -5.89 -15.08
C ARG A 378 -5.48 -5.59 -15.34
N GLN A 379 -6.18 -4.85 -14.48
CA GLN A 379 -7.62 -4.62 -14.66
C GLN A 379 -7.85 -3.23 -15.24
N TYR A 380 -8.54 -3.15 -16.38
CA TYR A 380 -8.67 -1.93 -17.18
C TYR A 380 -9.13 -0.70 -16.38
N GLY A 381 -10.18 -0.84 -15.57
CA GLY A 381 -10.75 0.26 -14.79
C GLY A 381 -10.02 0.59 -13.48
N ALA A 382 -8.97 -0.15 -13.11
CA ALA A 382 -8.26 0.03 -11.84
C ALA A 382 -7.32 1.25 -11.89
N THR A 383 -7.88 2.42 -11.66
CA THR A 383 -7.15 3.70 -11.52
C THR A 383 -7.15 4.18 -10.07
N VAL A 384 -6.26 5.12 -9.74
CA VAL A 384 -6.19 5.67 -8.37
C VAL A 384 -7.54 6.31 -7.95
N SER A 385 -8.25 6.95 -8.87
CA SER A 385 -9.58 7.53 -8.61
C SER A 385 -10.70 6.49 -8.51
N ALA A 386 -10.45 5.25 -8.96
CA ALA A 386 -11.42 4.15 -8.92
C ALA A 386 -11.35 3.30 -7.65
N PHE A 387 -10.34 3.45 -6.79
CA PHE A 387 -10.20 2.61 -5.60
C PHE A 387 -11.39 2.75 -4.63
N GLY A 388 -12.01 1.63 -4.28
CA GLY A 388 -13.23 1.54 -3.47
C GLY A 388 -14.54 1.79 -4.24
N ARG A 389 -14.48 1.94 -5.57
CA ARG A 389 -15.68 2.02 -6.42
C ARG A 389 -16.01 0.66 -7.01
N ALA A 390 -17.30 0.38 -7.20
CA ALA A 390 -17.77 -0.84 -7.85
C ALA A 390 -17.16 -0.96 -9.26
N LYS A 391 -16.60 -2.14 -9.55
CA LYS A 391 -15.97 -2.40 -10.85
C LYS A 391 -16.98 -2.29 -11.98
N LEU A 392 -18.21 -2.74 -11.74
CA LEU A 392 -19.32 -2.63 -12.67
C LEU A 392 -19.50 -1.18 -13.14
N ASP A 393 -19.79 -0.27 -12.23
CA ASP A 393 -20.09 1.14 -12.56
C ASP A 393 -18.95 1.81 -13.32
N VAL A 394 -17.71 1.67 -12.83
CA VAL A 394 -16.52 2.24 -13.47
C VAL A 394 -16.34 1.69 -14.89
N MET A 395 -16.52 0.38 -15.09
CA MET A 395 -16.37 -0.21 -16.42
C MET A 395 -17.50 0.16 -17.37
N LEU A 396 -18.72 0.39 -16.86
CA LEU A 396 -19.83 0.91 -17.66
C LEU A 396 -19.58 2.36 -18.09
N GLU A 397 -19.00 3.20 -17.23
CA GLU A 397 -18.56 4.55 -17.61
C GLU A 397 -17.58 4.50 -18.78
N TYR A 398 -16.59 3.60 -18.75
CA TYR A 398 -15.67 3.42 -19.86
C TYR A 398 -16.35 2.92 -21.14
N ALA A 399 -17.27 1.95 -21.04
CA ALA A 399 -17.99 1.41 -22.19
C ALA A 399 -18.92 2.46 -22.82
N MET A 400 -19.69 3.19 -22.01
CA MET A 400 -20.59 4.25 -22.47
C MET A 400 -19.81 5.47 -23.00
N GLY A 401 -18.61 5.73 -22.46
CA GLY A 401 -17.69 6.71 -23.04
C GLY A 401 -17.14 6.31 -24.42
N VAL A 402 -17.21 5.04 -24.80
CA VAL A 402 -16.91 4.55 -26.16
C VAL A 402 -18.13 4.59 -27.07
N ASN A 403 -19.29 4.22 -26.56
CA ASN A 403 -20.54 4.30 -27.30
C ASN A 403 -21.67 4.67 -26.33
N PRO A 404 -22.24 5.88 -26.41
CA PRO A 404 -23.27 6.33 -25.47
C PRO A 404 -24.62 5.62 -25.68
N PHE A 405 -24.80 4.90 -26.78
CA PHE A 405 -26.05 4.21 -27.13
C PHE A 405 -26.04 2.71 -26.82
N LEU A 406 -25.16 2.25 -25.93
CA LEU A 406 -25.13 0.84 -25.54
C LEU A 406 -26.40 0.46 -24.75
N ASP A 407 -26.99 -0.70 -25.07
CA ASP A 407 -28.03 -1.35 -24.27
C ASP A 407 -27.37 -2.34 -23.30
N ILE A 408 -27.38 -2.04 -22.01
CA ILE A 408 -26.66 -2.81 -20.99
C ILE A 408 -27.62 -3.31 -19.91
N ARG A 409 -27.76 -4.64 -19.81
CA ARG A 409 -28.40 -5.34 -18.68
C ARG A 409 -27.37 -5.61 -17.58
N LYS A 410 -27.68 -5.23 -16.33
CA LYS A 410 -26.73 -5.25 -15.21
C LYS A 410 -27.10 -6.28 -14.15
N PHE A 411 -26.10 -7.00 -13.64
CA PHE A 411 -26.21 -7.96 -12.55
C PHE A 411 -25.18 -7.60 -11.46
N PRO A 412 -25.45 -6.57 -10.62
CA PRO A 412 -24.49 -6.04 -9.64
C PRO A 412 -24.18 -7.00 -8.49
N SER A 413 -25.01 -8.01 -8.26
CA SER A 413 -24.77 -9.07 -7.27
C SER A 413 -24.03 -10.27 -7.86
N GLY A 414 -23.56 -10.18 -9.11
CA GLY A 414 -22.98 -11.29 -9.84
C GLY A 414 -24.03 -12.29 -10.35
N ILE A 415 -23.56 -13.48 -10.73
CA ILE A 415 -24.40 -14.59 -11.19
C ILE A 415 -24.48 -15.71 -10.15
N SER A 416 -25.63 -16.37 -10.09
CA SER A 416 -25.93 -17.53 -9.26
C SER A 416 -26.72 -18.57 -10.09
N GLU A 417 -26.83 -19.80 -9.61
CA GLU A 417 -27.64 -20.84 -10.29
C GLU A 417 -29.10 -20.42 -10.56
N GLU A 418 -29.63 -19.55 -9.70
CA GLU A 418 -31.01 -19.05 -9.74
C GLU A 418 -31.22 -18.00 -10.84
N ASN A 419 -30.23 -17.15 -11.12
CA ASN A 419 -30.36 -16.03 -12.07
C ASN A 419 -29.69 -16.27 -13.43
N LEU A 420 -29.07 -17.44 -13.63
CA LEU A 420 -28.37 -17.77 -14.88
C LEU A 420 -29.29 -17.75 -16.11
N ASP A 421 -30.58 -18.08 -15.96
CA ASP A 421 -31.50 -18.07 -17.09
C ASP A 421 -31.80 -16.65 -17.58
N ASP A 422 -31.95 -15.70 -16.65
CA ASP A 422 -32.15 -14.28 -16.92
C ASP A 422 -30.87 -13.64 -17.47
N PHE A 423 -29.71 -14.01 -16.92
CA PHE A 423 -28.42 -13.55 -17.41
C PHE A 423 -28.16 -13.95 -18.87
N LEU A 424 -28.65 -15.13 -19.27
CA LEU A 424 -28.48 -15.68 -20.62
C LEU A 424 -29.64 -15.33 -21.56
N ASP A 425 -30.65 -14.59 -21.11
CA ASP A 425 -31.81 -14.23 -21.94
C ASP A 425 -31.42 -13.32 -23.12
N GLY A 426 -31.81 -13.73 -24.32
CA GLY A 426 -31.53 -13.01 -25.56
C GLY A 426 -30.04 -12.82 -25.90
N VAL A 427 -29.15 -13.65 -25.35
CA VAL A 427 -27.69 -13.56 -25.57
C VAL A 427 -27.28 -14.37 -26.80
N ASP A 428 -26.53 -13.75 -27.70
CA ASP A 428 -26.01 -14.39 -28.92
C ASP A 428 -24.69 -15.14 -28.67
N VAL A 429 -23.85 -14.63 -27.78
CA VAL A 429 -22.56 -15.23 -27.41
C VAL A 429 -22.16 -14.84 -25.99
N VAL A 430 -21.58 -15.79 -25.25
CA VAL A 430 -20.96 -15.55 -23.94
C VAL A 430 -19.45 -15.43 -24.11
N VAL A 431 -18.85 -14.41 -23.49
CA VAL A 431 -17.39 -14.29 -23.35
C VAL A 431 -17.04 -14.41 -21.87
N ASP A 432 -16.33 -15.47 -21.51
CA ASP A 432 -15.96 -15.80 -20.13
C ASP A 432 -14.95 -14.78 -19.57
N GLY A 433 -15.38 -14.01 -18.58
CA GLY A 433 -14.56 -13.08 -17.79
C GLY A 433 -14.42 -13.49 -16.32
N ILE A 434 -14.89 -14.69 -15.95
CA ILE A 434 -15.00 -15.14 -14.55
C ILE A 434 -13.59 -15.30 -13.96
N ASP A 435 -13.43 -15.09 -12.66
CA ASP A 435 -12.14 -15.35 -12.01
C ASP A 435 -11.71 -16.83 -12.17
N PHE A 436 -10.41 -17.08 -12.29
CA PHE A 436 -9.88 -18.43 -12.48
C PHE A 436 -10.35 -19.38 -11.35
N PHE A 437 -10.43 -18.89 -10.12
CA PHE A 437 -10.77 -19.69 -8.94
C PHE A 437 -12.27 -19.82 -8.66
N ALA A 438 -13.12 -19.07 -9.37
CA ALA A 438 -14.58 -19.17 -9.31
C ALA A 438 -15.10 -20.32 -10.21
N PHE A 439 -14.62 -21.54 -9.95
CA PHE A 439 -14.82 -22.69 -10.84
C PHE A 439 -16.27 -23.17 -10.93
N ASP A 440 -16.98 -23.31 -9.80
CA ASP A 440 -18.31 -23.93 -9.80
C ASP A 440 -19.33 -23.09 -10.58
N ILE A 441 -19.36 -21.77 -10.34
CA ILE A 441 -20.25 -20.86 -11.08
C ILE A 441 -19.88 -20.75 -12.56
N ARG A 442 -18.57 -20.85 -12.92
CA ARG A 442 -18.14 -20.97 -14.32
C ARG A 442 -18.73 -22.24 -14.95
N CYS A 443 -18.60 -23.39 -14.28
CA CYS A 443 -19.14 -24.64 -14.78
C CYS A 443 -20.65 -24.53 -15.03
N ALA A 444 -21.39 -23.96 -14.07
CA ALA A 444 -22.83 -23.72 -14.17
C ALA A 444 -23.19 -22.85 -15.39
N LEU A 445 -22.50 -21.72 -15.58
CA LEU A 445 -22.70 -20.84 -16.74
C LEU A 445 -22.49 -21.58 -18.07
N PHE A 446 -21.41 -22.35 -18.20
CA PHE A 446 -21.10 -23.07 -19.45
C PHE A 446 -22.13 -24.15 -19.75
N MET A 447 -22.55 -24.89 -18.74
CA MET A 447 -23.56 -25.94 -18.90
C MET A 447 -24.94 -25.35 -19.20
N ARG A 448 -25.29 -24.20 -18.60
CA ARG A 448 -26.55 -23.51 -18.90
C ARG A 448 -26.57 -22.93 -20.31
N ALA A 449 -25.48 -22.27 -20.72
CA ALA A 449 -25.32 -21.76 -22.08
C ALA A 449 -25.39 -22.88 -23.12
N TYR A 450 -24.73 -24.02 -22.86
CA TYR A 450 -24.80 -25.20 -23.74
C TYR A 450 -26.25 -25.70 -23.91
N LYS A 451 -27.02 -25.80 -22.82
CA LYS A 451 -28.44 -26.19 -22.86
C LYS A 451 -29.33 -25.19 -23.63
N LYS A 452 -29.03 -23.89 -23.52
CA LYS A 452 -29.74 -22.82 -24.24
C LYS A 452 -29.28 -22.65 -25.71
N GLY A 453 -28.29 -23.41 -26.17
CA GLY A 453 -27.78 -23.28 -27.52
C GLY A 453 -26.92 -22.03 -27.75
N ILE A 454 -26.31 -21.48 -26.70
CA ILE A 454 -25.48 -20.28 -26.75
C ILE A 454 -24.00 -20.68 -26.76
N PRO A 455 -23.19 -20.21 -27.73
CA PRO A 455 -21.76 -20.47 -27.75
C PRO A 455 -21.02 -19.69 -26.65
N VAL A 456 -19.95 -20.28 -26.11
CA VAL A 456 -19.12 -19.69 -25.05
C VAL A 456 -17.66 -19.62 -25.47
N ILE A 457 -17.06 -18.45 -25.36
CA ILE A 457 -15.64 -18.22 -25.63
C ILE A 457 -14.88 -18.08 -24.31
N THR A 458 -13.77 -18.78 -24.17
CA THR A 458 -12.84 -18.65 -23.04
C THR A 458 -11.48 -18.24 -23.55
N ALA A 459 -10.99 -17.08 -23.11
CA ALA A 459 -9.62 -16.64 -23.34
C ALA A 459 -8.89 -16.44 -22.01
N GLY A 460 -8.16 -17.46 -21.58
CA GLY A 460 -7.48 -17.49 -20.29
C GLY A 460 -6.05 -16.94 -20.35
N PRO A 461 -5.68 -15.93 -19.54
CA PRO A 461 -4.32 -15.42 -19.48
C PRO A 461 -3.45 -16.37 -18.64
N MET A 462 -2.35 -16.85 -19.20
CA MET A 462 -1.39 -17.73 -18.52
C MET A 462 0.04 -17.25 -18.79
N GLY A 463 0.70 -16.65 -17.79
CA GLY A 463 2.00 -16.00 -18.00
C GLY A 463 1.86 -14.79 -18.92
N TYR A 464 2.58 -14.80 -20.04
CA TYR A 464 2.40 -13.85 -21.15
C TYR A 464 1.39 -14.34 -22.20
N SER A 465 0.93 -15.60 -22.09
CA SER A 465 0.15 -16.28 -23.13
C SER A 465 -1.36 -16.12 -22.97
N CYS A 466 -2.07 -16.22 -24.09
CA CYS A 466 -3.52 -16.45 -24.15
C CYS A 466 -3.78 -17.91 -24.53
N ALA A 467 -4.61 -18.59 -23.76
CA ALA A 467 -5.20 -19.87 -24.08
C ALA A 467 -6.67 -19.68 -24.48
N LEU A 468 -7.02 -20.06 -25.70
CA LEU A 468 -8.33 -19.85 -26.30
C LEU A 468 -9.05 -21.18 -26.51
N LEU A 469 -10.28 -21.25 -25.99
CA LEU A 469 -11.26 -22.32 -26.21
C LEU A 469 -12.59 -21.73 -26.66
N VAL A 470 -13.27 -22.41 -27.57
CA VAL A 470 -14.62 -22.05 -28.02
C VAL A 470 -15.53 -23.26 -27.85
N PHE A 471 -16.59 -23.12 -27.06
CA PHE A 471 -17.60 -24.14 -26.83
C PHE A 471 -18.82 -23.85 -27.70
N MET A 472 -19.20 -24.83 -28.53
CA MET A 472 -20.34 -24.74 -29.43
C MET A 472 -21.47 -25.65 -28.96
N PRO A 473 -22.74 -25.23 -29.14
CA PRO A 473 -23.90 -26.10 -29.00
C PRO A 473 -23.77 -27.38 -29.83
N GLY A 474 -24.21 -28.52 -29.30
CA GLY A 474 -24.12 -29.83 -29.96
C GLY A 474 -22.70 -30.41 -30.06
N GLY A 475 -21.68 -29.66 -29.64
CA GLY A 475 -20.29 -30.12 -29.53
C GLY A 475 -19.97 -30.79 -28.19
N MET A 476 -18.67 -30.89 -27.89
CA MET A 476 -18.20 -31.35 -26.58
C MET A 476 -18.47 -30.27 -25.52
N ASP A 477 -19.14 -30.63 -24.44
CA ASP A 477 -19.40 -29.72 -23.31
C ASP A 477 -18.18 -29.53 -22.38
N PHE A 478 -18.30 -28.58 -21.46
CA PHE A 478 -17.26 -28.21 -20.50
C PHE A 478 -16.84 -29.38 -19.60
N ILE A 479 -17.80 -30.11 -19.04
CA ILE A 479 -17.55 -31.22 -18.12
C ILE A 479 -16.76 -32.32 -18.84
N LYS A 480 -17.18 -32.68 -20.05
CA LYS A 480 -16.53 -33.71 -20.87
C LYS A 480 -15.15 -33.30 -21.34
N TYR A 481 -14.94 -32.03 -21.70
CA TYR A 481 -13.63 -31.54 -22.14
C TYR A 481 -12.59 -31.58 -21.00
N PHE A 482 -12.95 -31.09 -19.82
CA PHE A 482 -12.07 -31.05 -18.66
C PHE A 482 -12.06 -32.34 -17.83
N ASP A 483 -12.90 -33.33 -18.17
CA ASP A 483 -13.08 -34.59 -17.43
C ASP A 483 -13.38 -34.30 -15.95
N ILE A 484 -14.39 -33.46 -15.70
CA ILE A 484 -14.82 -33.04 -14.36
C ILE A 484 -15.83 -34.04 -13.81
N ARG A 485 -15.74 -34.34 -12.51
CA ARG A 485 -16.69 -35.18 -11.79
C ARG A 485 -17.08 -34.52 -10.46
N ASP A 486 -18.27 -34.84 -9.98
CA ASP A 486 -18.82 -34.24 -8.76
C ASP A 486 -18.06 -34.68 -7.51
N ASP A 487 -17.45 -35.87 -7.53
CA ASP A 487 -16.65 -36.43 -6.43
C ASP A 487 -15.27 -35.77 -6.25
N MET A 488 -14.88 -34.85 -7.14
CA MET A 488 -13.57 -34.21 -7.11
C MET A 488 -13.52 -33.04 -6.13
N ASP A 489 -12.41 -32.96 -5.37
CA ASP A 489 -12.08 -31.76 -4.63
C ASP A 489 -11.81 -30.56 -5.57
N MET A 490 -11.92 -29.35 -5.01
CA MET A 490 -11.73 -28.11 -5.76
C MET A 490 -10.31 -27.96 -6.36
N GLN A 491 -9.28 -28.50 -5.71
CA GLN A 491 -7.91 -28.39 -6.22
C GLN A 491 -7.72 -29.24 -7.48
N GLU A 492 -8.29 -30.44 -7.51
CA GLU A 492 -8.27 -31.33 -8.68
C GLU A 492 -9.09 -30.71 -9.83
N LYS A 493 -10.25 -30.10 -9.54
CA LYS A 493 -11.04 -29.36 -10.54
C LYS A 493 -10.24 -28.21 -11.16
N LEU A 494 -9.60 -27.37 -10.35
CA LEU A 494 -8.76 -26.26 -10.82
C LEU A 494 -7.52 -26.73 -11.59
N LEU A 495 -6.89 -27.83 -11.17
CA LEU A 495 -5.74 -28.41 -11.86
C LEU A 495 -6.12 -28.91 -13.26
N ARG A 496 -7.27 -29.59 -13.37
CA ARG A 496 -7.83 -30.01 -14.67
C ARG A 496 -8.17 -28.81 -15.53
N PHE A 497 -8.79 -27.79 -14.96
CA PHE A 497 -9.08 -26.55 -15.66
C PHE A 497 -7.80 -25.91 -16.24
N ALA A 498 -6.76 -25.70 -15.44
CA ALA A 498 -5.48 -25.17 -15.90
C ALA A 498 -4.87 -26.02 -17.03
N LEU A 499 -4.92 -27.35 -16.89
CA LEU A 499 -4.31 -28.27 -17.84
C LEU A 499 -5.06 -28.33 -19.18
N GLY A 500 -6.39 -28.32 -19.14
CA GLY A 500 -7.24 -28.33 -20.33
C GLY A 500 -7.23 -26.98 -21.05
N LEU A 501 -7.08 -25.88 -20.30
CA LEU A 501 -7.00 -24.53 -20.86
C LEU A 501 -5.70 -24.35 -21.65
N ALA A 502 -4.55 -24.74 -21.06
CA ALA A 502 -3.24 -24.64 -21.71
C ALA A 502 -2.50 -26.00 -21.81
N PRO A 503 -2.96 -26.97 -22.64
CA PRO A 503 -2.38 -28.30 -22.70
C PRO A 503 -0.94 -28.34 -23.19
N ARG A 504 -0.46 -27.33 -23.91
CA ARG A 504 0.95 -27.25 -24.33
C ARG A 504 1.85 -26.59 -23.28
N ALA A 505 1.26 -25.85 -22.34
CA ALA A 505 1.92 -25.21 -21.21
C ALA A 505 3.12 -24.33 -21.60
N LEU A 506 2.97 -23.49 -22.65
CA LEU A 506 4.05 -22.64 -23.18
C LEU A 506 4.68 -21.72 -22.11
N HIS A 507 3.86 -21.28 -21.14
CA HIS A 507 4.26 -20.37 -20.08
C HIS A 507 5.10 -20.99 -18.95
N VAL A 508 5.08 -22.32 -18.78
CA VAL A 508 5.64 -22.97 -17.58
C VAL A 508 7.18 -22.82 -17.47
N ARG A 509 7.88 -22.57 -18.58
CA ARG A 509 9.35 -22.47 -18.60
C ARG A 509 9.88 -21.19 -17.95
N TYR A 510 9.14 -20.09 -18.03
CA TYR A 510 9.54 -18.80 -17.45
C TYR A 510 8.76 -18.45 -16.17
N LEU A 511 7.71 -19.21 -15.85
CA LEU A 511 6.91 -18.99 -14.66
C LEU A 511 7.67 -19.36 -13.39
N ASP A 512 7.84 -18.39 -12.50
CA ASP A 512 8.33 -18.67 -11.14
C ASP A 512 7.21 -19.27 -10.30
N ARG A 513 7.29 -20.60 -10.13
CA ARG A 513 6.29 -21.40 -9.44
C ARG A 513 6.13 -21.06 -7.96
N ARG A 514 7.08 -20.32 -7.36
CA ARG A 514 6.96 -19.88 -5.96
C ARG A 514 5.78 -18.93 -5.75
N PHE A 515 5.33 -18.25 -6.81
CA PHE A 515 4.20 -17.31 -6.79
C PHE A 515 2.87 -17.96 -7.21
N VAL A 516 2.86 -19.27 -7.44
CA VAL A 516 1.65 -20.03 -7.80
C VAL A 516 1.23 -20.87 -6.60
N ASP A 517 0.01 -20.64 -6.11
CA ASP A 517 -0.57 -21.41 -5.02
C ASP A 517 -2.08 -21.60 -5.24
N MET A 518 -2.47 -22.85 -5.49
CA MET A 518 -3.87 -23.20 -5.73
C MET A 518 -4.74 -23.13 -4.47
N ARG A 519 -4.14 -23.26 -3.27
CA ARG A 519 -4.86 -23.18 -1.99
C ARG A 519 -5.13 -21.74 -1.61
N GLU A 520 -4.10 -20.91 -1.72
CA GLU A 520 -4.20 -19.47 -1.47
C GLU A 520 -4.86 -18.72 -2.65
N ARG A 521 -5.40 -19.43 -3.66
CA ARG A 521 -6.06 -18.87 -4.85
C ARG A 521 -5.23 -17.76 -5.50
N ARG A 522 -3.94 -18.04 -5.72
CA ARG A 522 -2.96 -17.04 -6.17
C ARG A 522 -2.18 -17.52 -7.39
N GLY A 523 -2.12 -16.66 -8.40
CA GLY A 523 -1.25 -16.83 -9.57
C GLY A 523 -0.80 -15.48 -10.11
N PRO A 524 0.41 -15.38 -10.67
CA PRO A 524 0.87 -14.15 -11.29
C PRO A 524 0.08 -13.89 -12.59
N SER A 525 -0.17 -12.61 -12.85
CA SER A 525 -0.88 -12.18 -14.05
C SER A 525 -0.30 -10.87 -14.56
N LEU A 526 -0.37 -10.67 -15.88
CA LEU A 526 0.16 -9.50 -16.58
C LEU A 526 -0.92 -8.95 -17.52
N ASP A 527 -1.00 -7.63 -17.60
CA ASP A 527 -1.90 -6.92 -18.51
C ASP A 527 -1.70 -7.32 -19.99
N ILE A 528 -0.45 -7.59 -20.39
CA ILE A 528 -0.10 -8.05 -21.74
C ILE A 528 -0.94 -9.28 -22.14
N ALA A 529 -1.04 -10.27 -21.25
CA ALA A 529 -1.81 -11.48 -21.53
C ALA A 529 -3.30 -11.16 -21.61
N CYS A 530 -3.81 -10.28 -20.73
CA CYS A 530 -5.22 -9.88 -20.70
C CYS A 530 -5.65 -9.19 -22.01
N ARG A 531 -4.81 -8.29 -22.55
CA ARG A 531 -5.05 -7.63 -23.84
C ARG A 531 -5.01 -8.59 -25.03
N VAL A 532 -4.07 -9.54 -25.03
CA VAL A 532 -4.01 -10.59 -26.07
C VAL A 532 -5.27 -11.46 -25.99
N CYS A 533 -5.72 -11.82 -24.78
CA CYS A 533 -6.98 -12.52 -24.57
C CYS A 533 -8.16 -11.73 -25.16
N ALA A 534 -8.25 -10.42 -24.93
CA ALA A 534 -9.35 -9.60 -25.44
C ALA A 534 -9.39 -9.53 -26.97
N GLY A 535 -8.25 -9.35 -27.63
CA GLY A 535 -8.18 -9.39 -29.09
C GLY A 535 -8.60 -10.75 -29.67
N MET A 536 -8.12 -11.85 -29.08
CA MET A 536 -8.44 -13.20 -29.53
C MET A 536 -9.91 -13.57 -29.27
N ALA A 537 -10.45 -13.26 -28.09
CA ALA A 537 -11.85 -13.52 -27.75
C ALA A 537 -12.81 -12.73 -28.64
N THR A 538 -12.54 -11.43 -28.83
CA THR A 538 -13.36 -10.57 -29.69
C THR A 538 -13.34 -11.04 -31.14
N THR A 539 -12.20 -11.54 -31.62
CA THR A 539 -12.10 -12.14 -32.97
C THR A 539 -13.06 -13.32 -33.14
N GLU A 540 -13.15 -14.22 -32.14
CA GLU A 540 -14.08 -15.35 -32.21
C GLU A 540 -15.54 -14.90 -32.03
N ALA A 541 -15.81 -13.88 -31.20
CA ALA A 541 -17.16 -13.32 -31.06
C ALA A 541 -17.68 -12.75 -32.39
N VAL A 542 -16.85 -11.98 -33.10
CA VAL A 542 -17.17 -11.47 -34.44
C VAL A 542 -17.42 -12.63 -35.41
N ARG A 543 -16.59 -13.68 -35.39
CA ARG A 543 -16.79 -14.84 -36.27
C ARG A 543 -18.11 -15.55 -36.00
N LEU A 544 -18.45 -15.78 -34.74
CA LEU A 544 -19.67 -16.47 -34.35
C LEU A 544 -20.91 -15.68 -34.74
N VAL A 545 -20.97 -14.40 -34.35
CA VAL A 545 -22.13 -13.54 -34.61
C VAL A 545 -22.34 -13.31 -36.10
N LEU A 546 -21.27 -13.09 -36.87
CA LEU A 546 -21.36 -12.87 -38.31
C LEU A 546 -21.44 -14.17 -39.13
N GLY A 547 -21.31 -15.35 -38.51
CA GLY A 547 -21.29 -16.63 -39.22
C GLY A 547 -20.08 -16.82 -40.14
N LYS A 548 -18.93 -16.21 -39.80
CA LYS A 548 -17.69 -16.31 -40.59
C LYS A 548 -17.03 -17.68 -40.38
N LYS A 549 -16.43 -18.23 -41.45
CA LYS A 549 -15.69 -19.49 -41.40
C LYS A 549 -14.45 -19.38 -40.50
N GLY A 550 -14.04 -20.51 -39.93
CA GLY A 550 -12.74 -20.65 -39.26
C GLY A 550 -12.78 -20.82 -37.73
N VAL A 551 -13.96 -20.74 -37.11
CA VAL A 551 -14.16 -21.07 -35.69
C VAL A 551 -13.69 -22.51 -35.44
N ARG A 552 -12.81 -22.69 -34.45
CA ARG A 552 -12.30 -24.00 -34.02
C ARG A 552 -12.83 -24.32 -32.64
N ALA A 553 -13.97 -25.00 -32.60
CA ALA A 553 -14.59 -25.42 -31.36
C ALA A 553 -13.81 -26.54 -30.67
N VAL A 554 -14.00 -26.67 -29.35
CA VAL A 554 -13.54 -27.83 -28.60
C VAL A 554 -14.00 -29.13 -29.28
N PRO A 555 -13.13 -30.16 -29.40
CA PRO A 555 -11.92 -30.39 -28.62
C PRO A 555 -10.64 -29.72 -29.15
N GLU A 556 -10.71 -28.85 -30.16
CA GLU A 556 -9.55 -28.06 -30.60
C GLU A 556 -9.24 -26.94 -29.60
N TYR A 557 -7.97 -26.60 -29.43
CA TYR A 557 -7.51 -25.52 -28.56
C TYR A 557 -6.39 -24.73 -29.24
N THR A 558 -6.29 -23.45 -28.89
CA THR A 558 -5.23 -22.56 -29.36
C THR A 558 -4.51 -21.93 -28.18
N GLN A 559 -3.19 -21.83 -28.25
CA GLN A 559 -2.39 -21.05 -27.31
C GLN A 559 -1.42 -20.15 -28.06
N PHE A 560 -1.41 -18.87 -27.74
CA PHE A 560 -0.45 -17.90 -28.26
C PHE A 560 0.35 -17.28 -27.13
N ASP A 561 1.67 -17.41 -27.19
CA ASP A 561 2.61 -16.84 -26.22
C ASP A 561 3.52 -15.83 -26.94
N PRO A 562 3.23 -14.52 -26.84
CA PRO A 562 4.01 -13.48 -27.51
C PRO A 562 5.44 -13.35 -26.95
N PHE A 563 5.67 -13.68 -25.68
CA PHE A 563 6.99 -13.59 -25.05
C PHE A 563 7.98 -14.58 -25.66
N THR A 564 7.51 -15.79 -25.97
CA THR A 564 8.31 -16.82 -26.65
C THR A 564 8.14 -16.82 -28.17
N GLY A 565 7.26 -15.97 -28.71
CA GLY A 565 6.89 -15.94 -30.13
C GLY A 565 6.18 -17.22 -30.62
N LYS A 566 5.60 -18.02 -29.71
CA LYS A 566 5.06 -19.34 -30.04
C LYS A 566 3.56 -19.31 -30.17
N TYR A 567 3.09 -19.76 -31.33
CA TYR A 567 1.69 -20.04 -31.58
C TYR A 567 1.50 -21.55 -31.74
N HIS A 568 0.55 -22.12 -31.01
CA HIS A 568 0.28 -23.55 -31.03
C HIS A 568 -1.21 -23.83 -31.12
N ARG A 569 -1.57 -24.78 -32.00
CA ARG A 569 -2.89 -25.38 -32.08
C ARG A 569 -2.78 -26.87 -31.77
N GLY A 570 -3.76 -27.40 -31.06
CA GLY A 570 -3.85 -28.82 -30.78
C GLY A 570 -5.28 -29.30 -30.64
N LYS A 571 -5.44 -30.60 -30.39
CA LYS A 571 -6.75 -31.25 -30.27
C LYS A 571 -6.75 -32.30 -29.16
N LEU A 572 -7.68 -32.21 -28.23
CA LEU A 572 -7.89 -33.17 -27.16
C LEU A 572 -9.10 -34.06 -27.48
N LYS A 573 -8.95 -35.05 -28.39
CA LYS A 573 -10.08 -35.84 -28.93
C LYS A 573 -11.07 -36.40 -27.89
N LYS A 574 -10.58 -36.79 -26.70
CA LYS A 574 -11.39 -37.29 -25.57
C LYS A 574 -11.32 -36.34 -24.36
N GLY A 575 -11.10 -35.04 -24.59
CA GLY A 575 -10.76 -34.10 -23.52
C GLY A 575 -9.54 -34.55 -22.71
N LEU A 576 -9.57 -34.25 -21.41
CA LEU A 576 -8.57 -34.72 -20.45
C LEU A 576 -8.71 -36.20 -20.06
N ALA A 577 -9.75 -36.91 -20.51
CA ALA A 577 -9.94 -38.32 -20.21
C ALA A 577 -8.94 -39.25 -20.95
N SER A 578 -8.15 -38.73 -21.89
CA SER A 578 -7.15 -39.51 -22.62
C SER A 578 -5.95 -39.93 -21.75
N PHE A 579 -5.38 -41.11 -22.03
CA PHE A 579 -4.27 -41.68 -21.24
C PHE A 579 -3.05 -40.73 -21.09
N PRO A 580 -2.56 -40.05 -22.16
CA PRO A 580 -1.46 -39.10 -22.03
C PRO A 580 -1.79 -37.92 -21.11
N GLN A 581 -3.04 -37.44 -21.12
CA GLN A 581 -3.47 -36.34 -20.26
C GLN A 581 -3.63 -36.80 -18.80
N LYS A 582 -4.11 -38.02 -18.55
CA LYS A 582 -4.12 -38.61 -17.21
C LYS A 582 -2.71 -38.74 -16.62
N LEU A 583 -1.72 -39.16 -17.42
CA LEU A 583 -0.32 -39.17 -16.99
C LEU A 583 0.19 -37.76 -16.68
N LYS A 584 -0.13 -36.78 -17.53
CA LYS A 584 0.24 -35.38 -17.33
C LYS A 584 -0.41 -34.78 -16.08
N LEU A 585 -1.67 -35.10 -15.79
CA LEU A 585 -2.36 -34.74 -14.55
C LEU A 585 -1.64 -35.31 -13.33
N ARG A 586 -1.25 -36.59 -13.35
CA ARG A 586 -0.52 -37.21 -12.25
C ARG A 586 0.81 -36.49 -11.95
N LEU A 587 1.55 -36.12 -13.00
CA LEU A 587 2.78 -35.34 -12.87
C LEU A 587 2.51 -33.91 -12.39
N ALA A 588 1.48 -33.25 -12.92
CA ALA A 588 1.11 -31.89 -12.53
C ALA A 588 0.66 -31.82 -11.06
N ARG A 589 -0.06 -32.84 -10.57
CA ARG A 589 -0.48 -32.97 -9.17
C ARG A 589 0.71 -32.98 -8.21
N ALA A 590 1.76 -33.73 -8.55
CA ALA A 590 2.98 -33.77 -7.74
C ALA A 590 3.70 -32.40 -7.65
N VAL A 591 3.49 -31.51 -8.63
CA VAL A 591 4.18 -30.22 -8.75
C VAL A 591 3.35 -29.05 -8.21
N PHE A 592 2.06 -28.98 -8.57
CA PHE A 592 1.20 -27.81 -8.33
C PHE A 592 0.27 -27.97 -7.13
N THR A 593 0.05 -29.20 -6.66
CA THR A 593 -0.72 -29.48 -5.44
C THR A 593 0.16 -30.25 -4.43
N PRO A 594 1.31 -29.69 -4.01
CA PRO A 594 2.13 -30.34 -2.98
C PRO A 594 1.32 -30.44 -1.67
N PRO A 595 1.57 -31.44 -0.80
CA PRO A 595 0.87 -31.55 0.49
C PRO A 595 0.98 -30.24 1.31
N PRO A 596 -0.03 -29.92 2.14
CA PRO A 596 -0.01 -28.70 2.93
C PRO A 596 1.22 -28.66 3.82
N PRO A 597 1.75 -27.45 4.10
CA PRO A 597 2.78 -27.32 5.10
C PRO A 597 2.24 -27.84 6.43
N GLU A 598 3.04 -28.65 7.11
CA GLU A 598 2.73 -29.14 8.45
C GLU A 598 3.11 -28.05 9.45
N GLY A 599 2.18 -27.62 10.31
CA GLY A 599 2.38 -26.52 11.27
C GLY A 599 1.09 -25.79 11.61
N ALA A 600 1.21 -24.55 12.08
CA ALA A 600 0.05 -23.71 12.41
C ALA A 600 -0.82 -23.41 11.17
N ALA A 601 -2.14 -23.55 11.33
CA ALA A 601 -3.11 -23.24 10.29
C ALA A 601 -3.24 -21.73 10.09
N VAL A 602 -3.43 -21.30 8.84
CA VAL A 602 -3.71 -19.91 8.50
C VAL A 602 -5.23 -19.69 8.62
N PRO A 603 -5.70 -18.77 9.48
CA PRO A 603 -7.12 -18.45 9.56
C PRO A 603 -7.59 -17.73 8.28
N ALA A 604 -8.89 -17.81 7.98
CA ALA A 604 -9.48 -17.01 6.91
C ALA A 604 -9.43 -15.52 7.27
N THR A 605 -9.06 -14.68 6.31
CA THR A 605 -9.08 -13.22 6.48
C THR A 605 -10.53 -12.76 6.68
N PRO A 606 -10.82 -11.95 7.71
CA PRO A 606 -12.17 -11.46 7.96
C PRO A 606 -12.60 -10.42 6.90
N ALA A 607 -13.90 -10.13 6.86
CA ALA A 607 -14.43 -9.05 6.04
C ALA A 607 -13.87 -7.69 6.47
N VAL A 608 -13.73 -6.77 5.51
CA VAL A 608 -13.23 -5.41 5.74
C VAL A 608 -14.23 -4.64 6.61
N CYS A 609 -13.74 -4.08 7.72
CA CYS A 609 -14.52 -3.24 8.63
C CYS A 609 -14.79 -1.88 7.98
N LYS A 610 -16.06 -1.49 7.82
CA LYS A 610 -16.43 -0.19 7.26
C LYS A 610 -16.30 0.93 8.32
N PRO A 611 -16.14 2.21 7.92
CA PRO A 611 -16.09 3.32 8.86
C PRO A 611 -17.36 3.36 9.72
N LEU A 612 -17.22 3.77 10.97
CA LEU A 612 -18.32 3.89 11.96
C LEU A 612 -18.98 2.56 12.37
N GLN A 613 -18.49 1.41 11.89
CA GLN A 613 -18.94 0.09 12.37
C GLN A 613 -18.13 -0.35 13.61
N PRO A 614 -18.75 -1.04 14.59
CA PRO A 614 -18.01 -1.66 15.67
C PRO A 614 -17.08 -2.75 15.12
N VAL A 615 -15.88 -2.87 15.68
CA VAL A 615 -14.92 -3.91 15.28
C VAL A 615 -15.40 -5.26 15.81
N PRO A 616 -15.69 -6.25 14.95
CA PRO A 616 -16.16 -7.55 15.43
C PRO A 616 -15.09 -8.25 16.27
N ARG A 617 -15.52 -8.96 17.34
CA ARG A 617 -14.61 -9.75 18.18
C ARG A 617 -13.79 -10.78 17.38
N SER A 618 -14.37 -11.36 16.34
CA SER A 618 -13.66 -12.27 15.43
C SER A 618 -12.48 -11.61 14.70
N VAL A 619 -12.55 -10.31 14.42
CA VAL A 619 -11.44 -9.53 13.84
C VAL A 619 -10.35 -9.31 14.89
N MET A 620 -10.72 -9.01 16.14
CA MET A 620 -9.75 -8.87 17.23
C MET A 620 -9.00 -10.19 17.50
N GLU A 621 -9.72 -11.31 17.51
CA GLU A 621 -9.12 -12.65 17.62
C GLU A 621 -8.20 -12.99 16.44
N TYR A 622 -8.58 -12.59 15.23
CA TYR A 622 -7.74 -12.71 14.03
C TYR A 622 -6.42 -11.94 14.18
N ILE A 623 -6.48 -10.71 14.69
CA ILE A 623 -5.30 -9.86 14.95
C ILE A 623 -4.38 -10.51 16.00
N VAL A 624 -4.92 -11.06 17.08
CA VAL A 624 -4.11 -11.79 18.08
C VAL A 624 -3.47 -13.05 17.48
N ARG A 625 -4.22 -13.84 16.70
CA ARG A 625 -3.67 -15.01 15.99
C ARG A 625 -2.51 -14.63 15.08
N ALA A 626 -2.62 -13.50 14.39
CA ALA A 626 -1.53 -12.94 13.61
C ALA A 626 -0.34 -12.56 14.48
N GLY A 627 -0.57 -11.89 15.62
CA GLY A 627 0.46 -11.59 16.62
C GLY A 627 1.24 -12.84 17.03
N VAL A 628 0.53 -13.93 17.38
CA VAL A 628 1.12 -15.22 17.76
C VAL A 628 2.01 -15.83 16.66
N GLN A 629 1.79 -15.49 15.39
CA GLN A 629 2.64 -15.96 14.28
C GLN A 629 4.05 -15.34 14.28
N ALA A 630 4.34 -14.38 15.16
CA ALA A 630 5.67 -13.79 15.36
C ALA A 630 6.78 -14.85 15.56
N PRO A 631 8.00 -14.62 15.05
CA PRO A 631 9.15 -15.44 15.41
C PRO A 631 9.58 -15.17 16.85
N SER A 632 10.09 -16.20 17.52
CA SER A 632 10.69 -16.11 18.86
C SER A 632 11.87 -17.07 19.00
N GLY A 633 12.77 -16.79 19.93
CA GLY A 633 13.92 -17.65 20.25
C GLY A 633 13.44 -19.07 20.55
N ASP A 634 13.99 -20.06 19.84
CA ASP A 634 13.61 -21.49 19.95
C ASP A 634 12.08 -21.77 19.89
N ASN A 635 11.31 -20.85 19.30
CA ASN A 635 9.84 -20.86 19.26
C ASN A 635 9.19 -20.81 20.67
N SER A 636 9.84 -20.12 21.61
CA SER A 636 9.42 -19.95 23.01
C SER A 636 8.14 -19.16 23.16
N GLN A 637 7.75 -18.27 22.24
CA GLN A 637 6.49 -17.50 22.22
C GLN A 637 6.19 -16.74 23.54
N PRO A 638 7.09 -15.87 24.04
CA PRO A 638 7.03 -15.31 25.41
C PRO A 638 6.12 -14.07 25.49
N TRP A 639 4.84 -14.23 25.20
CA TRP A 639 3.87 -13.13 25.19
C TRP A 639 2.48 -13.55 25.68
N ARG A 640 1.73 -12.58 26.19
CA ARG A 640 0.31 -12.70 26.58
C ARG A 640 -0.48 -11.46 26.11
N PHE A 641 -1.79 -11.58 26.03
CA PHE A 641 -2.67 -10.55 25.45
C PHE A 641 -3.87 -10.26 26.33
N ARG A 642 -4.35 -9.02 26.27
CA ARG A 642 -5.71 -8.66 26.71
C ARG A 642 -6.46 -8.03 25.56
N ILE A 643 -7.65 -8.55 25.26
CA ILE A 643 -8.50 -8.09 24.16
C ILE A 643 -9.59 -7.19 24.73
N GLY A 644 -9.65 -5.93 24.29
CA GLY A 644 -10.78 -5.03 24.48
C GLY A 644 -11.57 -4.83 23.19
N ASP A 645 -12.51 -3.89 23.18
CA ASP A 645 -13.40 -3.66 22.03
C ASP A 645 -12.67 -3.09 20.80
N ARG A 646 -11.75 -2.17 21.03
CA ARG A 646 -10.97 -1.47 19.98
C ARG A 646 -9.48 -1.39 20.27
N ARG A 647 -9.03 -2.15 21.26
CA ARG A 647 -7.63 -2.18 21.68
C ARG A 647 -7.18 -3.58 22.05
N ILE A 648 -5.92 -3.88 21.79
CA ILE A 648 -5.25 -5.09 22.28
C ILE A 648 -4.01 -4.67 23.04
N GLU A 649 -3.87 -5.16 24.27
CA GLU A 649 -2.69 -4.94 25.11
C GLU A 649 -1.78 -6.17 25.02
N LEU A 650 -0.48 -5.94 24.86
CA LEU A 650 0.56 -6.97 24.76
C LEU A 650 1.43 -6.96 26.02
N PHE A 651 1.59 -8.14 26.62
CA PHE A 651 2.43 -8.39 27.79
C PHE A 651 3.59 -9.31 27.42
N ALA A 652 4.80 -8.98 27.86
CA ALA A 652 5.96 -9.86 27.78
C ALA A 652 5.90 -10.90 28.91
N ASP A 653 5.96 -12.17 28.57
CA ASP A 653 6.08 -13.26 29.55
C ASP A 653 7.56 -13.49 29.87
N ARG A 654 8.11 -12.64 30.75
CA ARG A 654 9.56 -12.53 31.01
C ARG A 654 10.19 -13.80 31.59
N GLU A 655 9.39 -14.67 32.20
CA GLU A 655 9.84 -15.94 32.79
C GLU A 655 9.87 -17.09 31.78
N ARG A 656 9.26 -16.91 30.60
CA ARG A 656 9.06 -17.99 29.64
C ARG A 656 10.27 -18.27 28.76
N ASP A 657 11.04 -17.25 28.41
CA ASP A 657 12.29 -17.41 27.67
C ASP A 657 13.49 -17.45 28.64
N THR A 658 13.82 -18.66 29.09
CA THR A 658 14.96 -18.94 29.97
C THR A 658 16.26 -19.17 29.20
N SER A 659 16.27 -18.88 27.90
CA SER A 659 17.43 -19.08 27.04
C SER A 659 18.61 -18.25 27.50
N PHE A 660 19.81 -18.84 27.44
CA PHE A 660 21.04 -18.09 27.60
C PHE A 660 21.20 -16.97 26.55
N PHE A 661 20.50 -17.04 25.42
CA PHE A 661 20.49 -15.95 24.44
C PHE A 661 19.61 -14.76 24.85
N ASN A 662 18.69 -14.93 25.82
CA ASN A 662 17.79 -13.88 26.30
C ASN A 662 18.45 -13.00 27.37
N VAL A 663 19.54 -12.32 27.01
CA VAL A 663 20.19 -11.32 27.88
C VAL A 663 19.33 -10.06 28.00
N ALA A 664 19.16 -9.53 29.22
CA ALA A 664 18.40 -8.29 29.48
C ALA A 664 17.01 -8.27 28.81
N GLN A 665 16.35 -9.43 28.71
CA GLN A 665 15.07 -9.62 28.02
C GLN A 665 15.07 -9.24 26.53
N ALA A 666 16.25 -9.07 25.91
CA ALA A 666 16.38 -8.63 24.53
C ALA A 666 15.69 -9.59 23.55
N ALA A 667 15.85 -10.91 23.73
CA ALA A 667 15.23 -11.89 22.83
C ALA A 667 13.70 -11.87 22.96
N THR A 668 13.18 -11.82 24.19
CA THR A 668 11.74 -11.67 24.48
C THR A 668 11.17 -10.40 23.82
N LEU A 669 11.81 -9.26 24.02
CA LEU A 669 11.32 -7.96 23.55
C LEU A 669 11.44 -7.78 22.04
N ILE A 670 12.50 -8.29 21.40
CA ILE A 670 12.58 -8.39 19.93
C ILE A 670 11.38 -9.20 19.40
N SER A 671 11.04 -10.30 20.09
CA SER A 671 9.94 -11.15 19.67
C SER A 671 8.58 -10.45 19.87
N CYS A 672 8.40 -9.71 20.96
CA CYS A 672 7.22 -8.86 21.19
C CYS A 672 7.08 -7.73 20.16
N GLY A 673 8.19 -7.11 19.74
CA GLY A 673 8.18 -6.13 18.65
C GLY A 673 7.65 -6.72 17.34
N ALA A 674 8.02 -7.97 17.04
CA ALA A 674 7.50 -8.69 15.88
C ALA A 674 5.99 -9.02 16.01
N VAL A 675 5.49 -9.27 17.22
CA VAL A 675 4.05 -9.43 17.51
C VAL A 675 3.27 -8.17 17.13
N LEU A 676 3.70 -7.00 17.61
CA LEU A 676 3.04 -5.73 17.32
C LEU A 676 3.00 -5.43 15.81
N GLU A 677 4.09 -5.70 15.11
CA GLU A 677 4.16 -5.52 13.65
C GLU A 677 3.19 -6.47 12.90
N ASN A 678 3.09 -7.72 13.36
CA ASN A 678 2.14 -8.68 12.81
C ASN A 678 0.69 -8.25 13.03
N MET A 679 0.37 -7.76 14.23
CA MET A 679 -0.97 -7.26 14.57
C MET A 679 -1.35 -6.09 13.66
N ARG A 680 -0.42 -5.16 13.42
CA ARG A 680 -0.63 -4.03 12.50
C ARG A 680 -0.97 -4.47 11.08
N TYR A 681 -0.29 -5.50 10.54
CA TYR A 681 -0.61 -6.02 9.20
C TYR A 681 -1.98 -6.67 9.14
N ALA A 682 -2.33 -7.49 10.14
CA ALA A 682 -3.63 -8.15 10.18
C ALA A 682 -4.79 -7.17 10.36
N ALA A 683 -4.62 -6.15 11.21
CA ALA A 683 -5.59 -5.08 11.40
C ALA A 683 -5.79 -4.27 10.11
N GLY A 684 -4.69 -3.90 9.44
CA GLY A 684 -4.74 -3.24 8.14
C GLY A 684 -5.53 -4.04 7.10
N ALA A 685 -5.25 -5.34 6.96
CA ALA A 685 -5.95 -6.18 5.99
C ALA A 685 -7.46 -6.29 6.29
N ALA A 686 -7.85 -6.18 7.56
CA ALA A 686 -9.24 -6.12 8.00
C ALA A 686 -9.88 -4.73 7.89
N GLY A 687 -9.19 -3.74 7.31
CA GLY A 687 -9.72 -2.38 7.13
C GLY A 687 -9.57 -1.46 8.33
N LEU A 688 -8.59 -1.72 9.20
CA LEU A 688 -8.33 -0.93 10.41
C LEU A 688 -6.96 -0.23 10.32
N GLU A 689 -6.93 1.06 10.62
CA GLU A 689 -5.70 1.77 10.97
C GLU A 689 -5.29 1.41 12.40
N THR A 690 -3.99 1.36 12.68
CA THR A 690 -3.45 0.97 13.99
C THR A 690 -2.56 2.05 14.56
N GLU A 691 -2.89 2.52 15.76
CA GLU A 691 -2.01 3.34 16.59
C GLU A 691 -1.30 2.43 17.60
N LEU A 692 0.03 2.52 17.68
CA LEU A 692 0.86 1.69 18.55
C LEU A 692 1.54 2.55 19.62
N THR A 693 1.28 2.24 20.89
CA THR A 693 2.01 2.79 22.03
C THR A 693 2.96 1.73 22.57
N LEU A 694 4.27 2.02 22.61
CA LEU A 694 5.29 1.12 23.19
C LEU A 694 5.53 1.48 24.64
N LEU A 695 5.73 0.47 25.50
CA LEU A 695 6.05 0.63 26.93
C LEU A 695 5.13 1.64 27.65
N PRO A 696 3.79 1.45 27.62
CA PRO A 696 2.84 2.39 28.21
C PRO A 696 3.09 2.65 29.71
N ASP A 697 3.68 1.68 30.41
CA ASP A 697 3.96 1.73 31.85
C ASP A 697 5.45 1.95 32.18
N GLY A 698 6.27 2.27 31.17
CA GLY A 698 7.73 2.44 31.31
C GLY A 698 8.54 1.14 31.15
N GLU A 699 9.87 1.26 31.24
CA GLU A 699 10.79 0.12 31.12
C GLU A 699 10.66 -0.84 32.32
N GLY A 700 10.81 -2.14 32.05
CA GLY A 700 10.77 -3.19 33.05
C GLY A 700 9.36 -3.68 33.39
N ALA A 701 8.31 -2.94 33.01
CA ALA A 701 6.93 -3.39 33.13
C ALA A 701 6.64 -4.57 32.18
N ASP A 702 5.69 -5.42 32.56
CA ASP A 702 5.28 -6.55 31.71
C ASP A 702 4.44 -6.10 30.51
N ARG A 703 3.68 -5.00 30.64
CA ARG A 703 2.90 -4.45 29.52
C ARG A 703 3.82 -3.66 28.59
N VAL A 704 4.14 -4.26 27.45
CA VAL A 704 5.16 -3.74 26.52
C VAL A 704 4.58 -3.02 25.32
N GLY A 705 3.28 -3.18 25.04
CA GLY A 705 2.62 -2.42 23.97
C GLY A 705 1.10 -2.40 24.04
N VAL A 706 0.51 -1.37 23.44
CA VAL A 706 -0.93 -1.23 23.22
C VAL A 706 -1.17 -0.91 21.76
N ALA A 707 -2.06 -1.65 21.12
CA ALA A 707 -2.51 -1.42 19.76
C ALA A 707 -3.98 -0.98 19.77
N GLU A 708 -4.27 0.22 19.28
CA GLU A 708 -5.61 0.78 19.15
C GLU A 708 -6.04 0.83 17.68
N PHE A 709 -7.31 0.54 17.40
CA PHE A 709 -7.80 0.29 16.05
C PHE A 709 -8.95 1.22 15.62
N GLU A 710 -8.80 1.81 14.44
CA GLU A 710 -9.76 2.73 13.81
C GLU A 710 -10.23 2.20 12.44
N PRO A 711 -11.54 1.94 12.21
CA PRO A 711 -12.04 1.51 10.92
C PRO A 711 -11.89 2.58 9.82
N VAL A 712 -11.18 2.23 8.76
CA VAL A 712 -10.95 3.08 7.58
C VAL A 712 -11.74 2.65 6.35
N GLY A 713 -12.34 1.46 6.37
CA GLY A 713 -13.22 0.99 5.30
C GLY A 713 -12.52 0.45 4.05
N MET A 714 -11.20 0.33 4.06
CA MET A 714 -10.45 -0.25 2.96
C MET A 714 -9.25 -1.04 3.49
N PRO A 715 -8.92 -2.18 2.85
CA PRO A 715 -7.79 -2.98 3.28
C PRO A 715 -6.47 -2.23 3.07
N LEU A 716 -5.63 -2.27 4.10
CA LEU A 716 -4.26 -1.80 4.13
C LEU A 716 -3.33 -3.01 4.27
N TYR A 717 -2.08 -2.90 3.81
CA TYR A 717 -1.05 -3.92 4.06
C TYR A 717 -1.34 -5.36 3.58
N GLU A 718 -2.29 -5.61 2.68
CA GLU A 718 -2.63 -6.96 2.18
C GLU A 718 -1.40 -7.82 1.79
N LEU A 719 -0.43 -7.19 1.13
CA LEU A 719 0.80 -7.87 0.72
C LEU A 719 1.68 -8.26 1.91
N ALA A 720 1.73 -7.43 2.94
CA ALA A 720 2.52 -7.67 4.13
C ALA A 720 1.84 -8.71 5.04
N GLU A 721 0.51 -8.65 5.16
CA GLU A 721 -0.30 -9.64 5.86
C GLU A 721 -0.14 -11.03 5.24
N SER A 722 -0.28 -11.14 3.91
CA SER A 722 -0.19 -12.45 3.27
C SER A 722 1.22 -13.04 3.40
N SER A 723 2.23 -12.16 3.40
CA SER A 723 3.63 -12.57 3.60
C SER A 723 3.94 -12.91 5.05
N MET A 724 3.23 -12.30 6.02
CA MET A 724 3.30 -12.63 7.43
C MET A 724 2.85 -14.07 7.70
N TRP A 725 1.74 -14.52 7.08
CA TRP A 725 1.27 -15.90 7.20
C TRP A 725 2.16 -16.93 6.47
N ARG A 726 2.85 -16.50 5.41
CA ARG A 726 3.75 -17.38 4.64
C ARG A 726 5.14 -17.49 5.24
N ARG A 727 5.65 -16.41 5.84
CA ARG A 727 7.04 -16.35 6.30
C ARG A 727 7.31 -17.44 7.33
N CYS A 728 8.46 -18.08 7.18
CA CYS A 728 8.97 -19.06 8.11
C CYS A 728 10.49 -19.08 8.02
N THR A 729 11.14 -19.59 9.07
CA THR A 729 12.59 -19.76 9.05
C THR A 729 12.96 -20.84 8.05
N THR A 730 13.78 -20.48 7.06
CA THR A 730 14.36 -21.45 6.13
C THR A 730 15.81 -21.72 6.52
N ARG A 731 16.09 -22.96 6.91
CA ARG A 731 17.43 -23.46 7.23
C ARG A 731 18.05 -24.21 6.04
N LEU A 732 17.34 -24.34 4.92
CA LEU A 732 17.85 -24.89 3.67
C LEU A 732 19.07 -24.13 3.16
N MET A 733 19.85 -24.78 2.32
CA MET A 733 20.88 -24.11 1.52
C MET A 733 20.20 -23.23 0.46
N PHE A 734 20.59 -21.96 0.40
CA PHE A 734 20.16 -21.04 -0.64
C PHE A 734 20.87 -21.33 -1.96
N LYS A 735 20.28 -20.88 -3.07
CA LYS A 735 21.00 -20.80 -4.34
C LYS A 735 22.10 -19.74 -4.21
N LYS A 736 23.29 -20.04 -4.75
CA LYS A 736 24.45 -19.13 -4.80
C LYS A 736 24.26 -17.99 -5.82
N LYS A 737 23.14 -17.26 -5.72
CA LYS A 737 22.83 -16.08 -6.53
C LYS A 737 22.75 -14.85 -5.61
N PRO A 738 23.43 -13.74 -5.95
CA PRO A 738 23.31 -12.51 -5.16
C PRO A 738 21.88 -11.98 -5.20
N VAL A 739 21.42 -11.42 -4.08
CA VAL A 739 20.16 -10.68 -4.06
C VAL A 739 20.38 -9.35 -4.81
N PRO A 740 19.50 -8.96 -5.74
CA PRO A 740 19.64 -7.74 -6.52
C PRO A 740 19.69 -6.45 -5.67
N GLN A 741 20.45 -5.45 -6.10
CA GLN A 741 20.63 -4.19 -5.37
C GLN A 741 19.30 -3.45 -5.11
N ALA A 742 18.36 -3.52 -6.06
CA ALA A 742 17.04 -2.89 -5.92
C ALA A 742 16.23 -3.45 -4.74
N VAL A 743 16.45 -4.72 -4.37
CA VAL A 743 15.82 -5.34 -3.19
C VAL A 743 16.36 -4.70 -1.92
N TRP A 744 17.69 -4.58 -1.79
CA TRP A 744 18.32 -3.94 -0.62
C TRP A 744 17.90 -2.48 -0.46
N GLN A 745 17.92 -1.69 -1.55
CA GLN A 745 17.49 -0.30 -1.53
C GLN A 745 16.00 -0.13 -1.15
N ARG A 746 15.15 -1.12 -1.47
CA ARG A 746 13.76 -1.13 -1.01
C ARG A 746 13.67 -1.40 0.48
N LEU A 747 14.42 -2.37 0.98
CA LEU A 747 14.48 -2.71 2.40
C LEU A 747 14.98 -1.53 3.23
N ASP A 748 16.04 -0.84 2.79
CA ASP A 748 16.56 0.36 3.47
C ASP A 748 15.50 1.46 3.57
N ARG A 749 14.83 1.78 2.46
CA ARG A 749 13.78 2.82 2.45
C ARG A 749 12.58 2.47 3.33
N MET A 750 12.31 1.18 3.53
CA MET A 750 11.15 0.70 4.29
C MET A 750 11.28 0.93 5.80
N VAL A 751 12.51 1.06 6.30
CA VAL A 751 12.80 1.14 7.74
C VAL A 751 13.78 2.27 8.05
N ALA A 752 13.94 3.21 7.11
CA ALA A 752 14.83 4.35 7.23
C ALA A 752 14.45 5.19 8.47
N GLY A 753 15.41 5.38 9.37
CA GLY A 753 15.21 6.13 10.62
C GLY A 753 14.67 5.31 11.79
N GLU A 754 14.31 4.03 11.61
CA GLU A 754 13.79 3.19 12.69
C GLU A 754 14.85 2.27 13.34
N ALA A 755 15.84 1.81 12.57
CA ALA A 755 16.97 1.02 13.08
C ALA A 755 18.22 1.19 12.20
N MET A 756 19.39 0.87 12.74
CA MET A 756 20.64 0.87 11.97
C MET A 756 20.77 -0.46 11.21
N LEU A 757 20.67 -0.39 9.89
CA LEU A 757 20.83 -1.55 9.01
C LEU A 757 22.15 -1.53 8.26
N SER A 758 22.79 -2.69 8.20
CA SER A 758 23.99 -2.92 7.40
C SER A 758 23.84 -4.19 6.57
N TRP A 759 24.32 -4.15 5.32
CA TRP A 759 24.24 -5.25 4.37
C TRP A 759 25.62 -5.69 3.90
N VAL A 760 25.82 -7.00 3.73
CA VAL A 760 27.04 -7.55 3.12
C VAL A 760 26.66 -8.50 1.99
N THR A 761 27.10 -8.15 0.79
CA THR A 761 26.97 -8.98 -0.43
C THR A 761 28.33 -9.36 -1.03
N ASP A 762 29.41 -8.70 -0.60
CA ASP A 762 30.77 -9.01 -1.06
C ASP A 762 31.19 -10.42 -0.62
N ARG A 763 31.69 -11.21 -1.56
CA ARG A 763 32.04 -12.62 -1.30
C ARG A 763 33.24 -12.78 -0.38
N GLY A 764 34.17 -11.83 -0.36
CA GLY A 764 35.31 -11.82 0.56
C GLY A 764 34.85 -11.60 2.00
N LEU A 765 34.09 -10.53 2.23
CA LEU A 765 33.50 -10.21 3.54
C LEU A 765 32.56 -11.32 4.04
N MET A 766 31.74 -11.92 3.15
CA MET A 766 30.90 -13.07 3.50
C MET A 766 31.69 -14.29 3.98
N LYS A 767 32.89 -14.56 3.43
CA LYS A 767 33.76 -15.64 3.92
C LYS A 767 34.27 -15.36 5.33
N GLY A 768 34.62 -14.10 5.61
CA GLY A 768 34.99 -13.64 6.96
C GLY A 768 33.84 -13.81 7.95
N LEU A 769 32.65 -13.35 7.59
CA LEU A 769 31.43 -13.53 8.39
C LEU A 769 31.07 -15.01 8.58
N ALA A 770 31.26 -15.86 7.58
CA ALA A 770 31.07 -17.30 7.72
C ALA A 770 32.04 -17.93 8.73
N ALA A 771 33.27 -17.41 8.83
CA ALA A 771 34.21 -17.79 9.88
C ALA A 771 33.78 -17.28 11.27
N ALA A 772 33.24 -16.06 11.35
CA ALA A 772 32.69 -15.52 12.59
C ALA A 772 31.49 -16.34 13.11
N VAL A 773 30.56 -16.72 12.23
CA VAL A 773 29.42 -17.60 12.55
C VAL A 773 29.91 -18.96 13.03
N TYR A 774 30.91 -19.56 12.37
CA TYR A 774 31.53 -20.81 12.82
C TYR A 774 32.06 -20.71 14.27
N LYS A 775 32.72 -19.60 14.63
CA LYS A 775 33.25 -19.38 15.99
C LYS A 775 32.13 -19.26 17.03
N ALA A 776 31.06 -18.52 16.72
CA ALA A 776 29.91 -18.39 17.62
C ALA A 776 29.14 -19.71 17.79
N ASP A 777 28.91 -20.45 16.70
CA ASP A 777 28.24 -21.75 16.75
C ASP A 777 29.09 -22.79 17.48
N ARG A 778 30.43 -22.68 17.43
CA ARG A 778 31.33 -23.53 18.22
C ARG A 778 31.10 -23.34 19.72
N ALA A 779 31.00 -22.09 20.20
CA ALA A 779 30.67 -21.82 21.60
C ALA A 779 29.29 -22.40 21.99
N ARG A 780 28.33 -22.41 21.06
CA ARG A 780 27.00 -23.02 21.28
C ARG A 780 27.04 -24.53 21.48
N VAL A 781 27.83 -25.25 20.69
CA VAL A 781 27.86 -26.74 20.75
C VAL A 781 28.85 -27.31 21.77
N GLU A 782 29.83 -26.52 22.20
CA GLU A 782 30.85 -26.93 23.17
C GLU A 782 30.48 -26.63 24.62
N ARG A 783 29.38 -25.89 24.86
CA ARG A 783 28.90 -25.56 26.20
C ARG A 783 27.72 -26.45 26.59
N ARG A 784 27.78 -27.02 27.80
CA ARG A 784 26.80 -28.01 28.28
C ARG A 784 25.38 -27.46 28.33
N ASP A 785 25.21 -26.32 29.00
CA ASP A 785 23.93 -25.68 29.22
C ASP A 785 23.24 -25.26 27.91
N LEU A 786 23.99 -24.74 26.92
CA LEU A 786 23.45 -24.40 25.60
C LEU A 786 23.01 -25.63 24.80
N HIS A 787 23.77 -26.72 24.91
CA HIS A 787 23.43 -27.98 24.24
C HIS A 787 22.18 -28.60 24.87
N GLU A 788 22.17 -28.74 26.20
CA GLU A 788 21.02 -29.32 26.93
C GLU A 788 19.76 -28.48 26.68
N TYR A 789 19.85 -27.14 26.74
CA TYR A 789 18.73 -26.24 26.43
C TYR A 789 18.19 -26.43 25.01
N LEU A 790 19.07 -26.49 24.00
CA LEU A 790 18.65 -26.73 22.62
C LEU A 790 17.95 -28.10 22.47
N MET A 791 18.51 -29.15 23.08
CA MET A 791 17.95 -30.50 22.97
C MET A 791 16.59 -30.63 23.65
N GLU A 792 16.36 -29.92 24.75
CA GLU A 792 15.05 -29.82 25.40
C GLU A 792 14.00 -29.12 24.53
N HIS A 793 14.40 -28.15 23.70
CA HIS A 793 13.51 -27.40 22.83
C HIS A 793 13.31 -28.04 21.45
N ILE A 794 14.10 -29.06 21.09
CA ILE A 794 13.88 -29.85 19.88
C ILE A 794 12.87 -30.96 20.18
N ARG A 795 11.87 -31.08 19.31
CA ARG A 795 10.77 -32.03 19.46
C ARG A 795 11.05 -33.22 18.56
N PHE A 796 11.59 -34.28 19.15
CA PHE A 796 12.09 -35.47 18.46
C PHE A 796 11.00 -36.51 18.13
N GLY A 797 9.86 -36.46 18.81
CA GLY A 797 8.66 -37.25 18.54
C GLY A 797 7.69 -36.55 17.59
N PRO A 798 6.67 -37.27 17.07
CA PRO A 798 5.57 -36.64 16.35
C PRO A 798 4.83 -35.66 17.27
N HIS A 799 4.40 -34.54 16.71
CA HIS A 799 3.58 -33.56 17.42
C HIS A 799 2.10 -33.94 17.33
N GLU A 800 1.42 -33.92 18.48
CA GLU A 800 -0.03 -34.08 18.55
C GLU A 800 -0.70 -32.70 18.43
N GLY A 801 -1.47 -32.48 17.36
CA GLY A 801 -2.28 -31.27 17.16
C GLY A 801 -1.57 -30.07 16.50
N PRO A 802 -2.34 -29.01 16.15
CA PRO A 802 -1.81 -27.82 15.47
C PRO A 802 -1.18 -26.79 16.43
N HIS A 803 -1.14 -27.09 17.72
CA HIS A 803 -0.68 -26.18 18.77
C HIS A 803 0.60 -26.67 19.44
N GLY A 804 1.48 -25.74 19.84
CA GLY A 804 2.70 -26.08 20.59
C GLY A 804 3.84 -25.09 20.46
N ASP A 805 4.90 -25.35 21.22
CA ASP A 805 6.17 -24.62 21.21
C ASP A 805 7.35 -25.52 20.81
N GLY A 806 8.55 -24.95 20.84
CA GLY A 806 9.78 -25.64 20.44
C GLY A 806 9.90 -25.83 18.93
N LEU A 807 10.92 -26.58 18.54
CA LEU A 807 11.34 -26.80 17.16
C LEU A 807 11.08 -28.26 16.76
N PRO A 808 10.09 -28.52 15.88
CA PRO A 808 9.94 -29.84 15.29
C PRO A 808 11.24 -30.29 14.61
N LEU A 809 11.66 -31.55 14.80
CA LEU A 809 12.93 -32.05 14.22
C LEU A 809 13.04 -31.78 12.71
N LYS A 810 11.96 -32.02 11.96
CA LYS A 810 11.91 -31.79 10.50
C LYS A 810 11.95 -30.30 10.11
N ASN A 811 11.61 -29.38 11.01
CA ASN A 811 11.73 -27.93 10.81
C ASN A 811 13.20 -27.46 10.83
N LEU A 812 14.12 -28.26 11.41
CA LEU A 812 15.55 -27.96 11.38
C LEU A 812 16.19 -28.20 10.01
N GLN A 813 15.52 -28.96 9.13
CA GLN A 813 15.91 -29.19 7.74
C GLN A 813 17.33 -29.77 7.58
N ALA A 814 17.76 -30.58 8.56
CA ALA A 814 19.08 -31.20 8.56
C ALA A 814 19.21 -32.40 7.61
N GLY A 815 18.10 -32.83 7.01
CA GLY A 815 18.03 -34.05 6.20
C GLY A 815 18.14 -35.33 7.03
N VAL A 816 17.94 -36.49 6.42
CA VAL A 816 17.86 -37.78 7.14
C VAL A 816 19.09 -38.04 8.01
N ALA A 817 20.29 -37.82 7.46
CA ALA A 817 21.53 -38.03 8.20
C ALA A 817 21.71 -37.03 9.36
N GLY A 818 21.36 -35.76 9.16
CA GLY A 818 21.43 -34.75 10.21
C GLY A 818 20.40 -34.95 11.32
N GLU A 819 19.20 -35.42 10.97
CA GLU A 819 18.17 -35.80 11.95
C GLU A 819 18.62 -36.97 12.83
N LEU A 820 19.25 -37.99 12.24
CA LEU A 820 19.83 -39.10 13.00
C LEU A 820 20.97 -38.61 13.91
N PHE A 821 21.83 -37.74 13.41
CA PHE A 821 22.90 -37.12 14.19
C PHE A 821 22.36 -36.35 15.41
N MET A 822 21.31 -35.56 15.24
CA MET A 822 20.70 -34.83 16.37
C MET A 822 20.05 -35.76 17.39
N LYS A 823 19.40 -36.85 16.96
CA LYS A 823 18.87 -37.87 17.88
C LYS A 823 19.97 -38.54 18.69
N PHE A 824 21.08 -38.87 18.05
CA PHE A 824 22.22 -39.51 18.70
C PHE A 824 22.95 -38.58 19.69
N THR A 825 23.02 -37.28 19.38
CA THR A 825 23.75 -36.30 20.17
C THR A 825 22.93 -35.65 21.28
N GLN A 826 21.69 -36.07 21.54
CA GLN A 826 20.89 -35.53 22.66
C GLN A 826 21.64 -35.56 23.99
N PRO A 827 22.22 -36.69 24.44
CA PRO A 827 22.89 -36.73 25.74
C PRO A 827 24.21 -35.96 25.69
N TRP A 828 24.43 -35.04 26.64
CA TRP A 828 25.64 -34.22 26.70
C TRP A 828 26.94 -35.06 26.68
N ARG A 829 26.95 -36.22 27.36
CA ARG A 829 28.11 -37.13 27.36
C ARG A 829 28.57 -37.55 25.95
N VAL A 830 27.62 -37.75 25.04
CA VAL A 830 27.89 -38.13 23.64
C VAL A 830 28.42 -36.92 22.88
N MET A 831 27.75 -35.78 22.98
CA MET A 831 28.19 -34.56 22.32
C MET A 831 29.57 -34.11 22.80
N ARG A 832 29.85 -34.22 24.11
CA ARG A 832 31.17 -33.93 24.69
C ARG A 832 32.26 -34.81 24.09
N LEU A 833 32.02 -36.12 23.95
CA LEU A 833 32.97 -37.03 23.30
C LEU A 833 33.21 -36.61 21.84
N LEU A 834 32.15 -36.30 21.09
CA LEU A 834 32.27 -35.83 19.70
C LEU A 834 32.99 -34.48 19.60
N ASN A 835 32.83 -33.59 20.58
CA ASN A 835 33.56 -32.32 20.64
C ASN A 835 35.06 -32.55 20.86
N ILE A 836 35.43 -33.49 21.75
CA ILE A 836 36.84 -33.90 21.98
C ILE A 836 37.44 -34.50 20.71
N LEU A 837 36.68 -35.36 20.02
CA LEU A 837 37.09 -35.99 18.75
C LEU A 837 36.99 -35.03 17.54
N GLY A 838 36.52 -33.80 17.73
CA GLY A 838 36.35 -32.80 16.68
C GLY A 838 35.12 -32.98 15.77
N ALA A 839 34.42 -34.12 15.85
CA ALA A 839 33.21 -34.41 15.09
C ALA A 839 32.03 -33.48 15.40
N GLY A 840 31.97 -32.89 16.61
CA GLY A 840 30.95 -31.89 16.97
C GLY A 840 31.02 -30.60 16.13
N ARG A 841 32.17 -30.33 15.48
CA ARG A 841 32.39 -29.16 14.60
C ARG A 841 31.61 -29.23 13.29
N MET A 842 31.00 -30.37 12.96
CA MET A 842 30.16 -30.53 11.77
C MET A 842 28.97 -29.56 11.76
N VAL A 843 28.37 -29.27 12.92
CA VAL A 843 27.26 -28.31 13.03
C VAL A 843 27.71 -26.87 12.70
N PRO A 844 28.76 -26.33 13.35
CA PRO A 844 29.36 -25.05 12.93
C PRO A 844 29.81 -25.00 11.46
N LEU A 845 30.36 -26.08 10.91
CA LEU A 845 30.76 -26.15 9.50
C LEU A 845 29.56 -26.02 8.56
N HIS A 846 28.44 -26.63 8.92
CA HIS A 846 27.19 -26.45 8.18
C HIS A 846 26.71 -24.99 8.23
N GLY A 847 26.73 -24.36 9.41
CA GLY A 847 26.43 -22.93 9.60
C GLY A 847 27.29 -22.04 8.70
N ARG A 848 28.61 -22.25 8.70
CA ARG A 848 29.57 -21.59 7.80
C ARG A 848 29.20 -21.75 6.33
N GLN A 849 28.94 -22.97 5.88
CA GLN A 849 28.61 -23.24 4.48
C GLN A 849 27.29 -22.57 4.07
N SER A 850 26.34 -22.49 5.00
CA SER A 850 25.05 -21.85 4.80
C SER A 850 25.18 -20.34 4.55
N VAL A 851 26.11 -19.67 5.23
CA VAL A 851 26.43 -18.25 5.03
C VAL A 851 27.08 -18.05 3.66
N ILE A 852 28.07 -18.88 3.31
CA ILE A 852 28.75 -18.83 2.01
C ILE A 852 27.76 -19.03 0.85
N ALA A 853 26.78 -19.90 1.02
CA ALA A 853 25.77 -20.20 0.00
C ALA A 853 24.68 -19.12 -0.16
N SER A 854 24.60 -18.16 0.76
CA SER A 854 23.55 -17.13 0.75
C SER A 854 23.72 -16.09 -0.36
N GLY A 855 22.63 -15.36 -0.64
CA GLY A 855 22.61 -14.26 -1.59
C GLY A 855 23.01 -12.91 -0.97
N GLY A 856 23.07 -12.84 0.36
CA GLY A 856 23.57 -11.72 1.15
C GLY A 856 23.20 -11.86 2.62
N LEU A 857 23.79 -10.98 3.43
CA LEU A 857 23.63 -10.94 4.89
C LEU A 857 23.14 -9.54 5.31
N GLY A 858 22.30 -9.50 6.34
CA GLY A 858 21.85 -8.29 7.00
C GLY A 858 22.21 -8.30 8.49
N MET A 859 22.46 -7.11 9.03
CA MET A 859 22.62 -6.87 10.47
C MET A 859 21.73 -5.71 10.90
N ILE A 860 20.98 -5.93 11.98
CA ILE A 860 20.26 -4.89 12.72
C ILE A 860 21.09 -4.53 13.94
N SER A 861 21.41 -3.25 14.08
CA SER A 861 22.10 -2.70 15.24
C SER A 861 21.27 -1.61 15.90
N ILE A 862 21.48 -1.42 17.20
CA ILE A 862 20.81 -0.42 18.03
C ILE A 862 21.84 0.50 18.69
N ALA A 863 21.42 1.70 19.10
CA ALA A 863 22.33 2.69 19.68
C ALA A 863 22.58 2.47 21.18
N ALA A 864 21.62 1.87 21.88
CA ALA A 864 21.65 1.62 23.32
C ALA A 864 20.87 0.35 23.67
N ALA A 865 21.22 -0.29 24.79
CA ALA A 865 20.54 -1.47 25.29
C ALA A 865 19.28 -1.09 26.09
N THR A 866 18.25 -0.59 25.40
CA THR A 866 16.96 -0.19 26.01
C THR A 866 15.83 -1.07 25.52
N GLU A 867 14.78 -1.24 26.35
CA GLU A 867 13.65 -2.11 26.00
C GLU A 867 12.90 -1.60 24.76
N GLU A 868 12.80 -0.28 24.62
CA GLU A 868 12.18 0.35 23.46
C GLU A 868 12.92 0.01 22.17
N GLN A 869 14.26 0.04 22.21
CA GLN A 869 15.07 -0.29 21.03
C GLN A 869 14.99 -1.77 20.66
N TYR A 870 14.83 -2.67 21.63
CA TYR A 870 14.58 -4.09 21.36
C TYR A 870 13.23 -4.32 20.67
N LEU A 871 12.16 -3.69 21.17
CA LEU A 871 10.82 -3.74 20.55
C LEU A 871 10.86 -3.20 19.11
N ARG A 872 11.47 -2.03 18.90
CA ARG A 872 11.60 -1.42 17.55
C ARG A 872 12.41 -2.31 16.61
N ALA A 873 13.53 -2.86 17.07
CA ALA A 873 14.35 -3.77 16.27
C ALA A 873 13.59 -5.05 15.89
N GLY A 874 12.75 -5.57 16.79
CA GLY A 874 11.83 -6.67 16.52
C GLY A 874 10.81 -6.39 15.43
N ALA A 875 10.15 -5.23 15.51
CA ALA A 875 9.19 -4.79 14.51
C ALA A 875 9.86 -4.62 13.13
N VAL A 876 11.02 -3.97 13.09
CA VAL A 876 11.85 -3.80 11.89
C VAL A 876 12.26 -5.15 11.31
N PHE A 877 12.76 -6.07 12.14
CA PHE A 877 13.18 -7.38 11.69
C PHE A 877 12.04 -8.16 11.02
N ASN A 878 10.86 -8.16 11.65
CA ASN A 878 9.68 -8.82 11.12
C ASN A 878 9.22 -8.19 9.79
N ARG A 879 9.24 -6.86 9.69
CA ARG A 879 8.92 -6.12 8.46
C ARG A 879 9.86 -6.48 7.31
N LEU A 880 11.16 -6.50 7.57
CA LEU A 880 12.17 -6.92 6.59
C LEU A 880 11.94 -8.37 6.13
N TRP A 881 11.59 -9.25 7.06
CA TRP A 881 11.31 -10.65 6.76
C TRP A 881 10.07 -10.82 5.88
N CYS A 882 8.95 -10.18 6.24
CA CYS A 882 7.74 -10.19 5.42
C CYS A 882 7.99 -9.62 4.01
N ALA A 883 8.78 -8.54 3.92
CA ALA A 883 9.15 -7.95 2.63
C ALA A 883 10.02 -8.89 1.78
N LEU A 884 10.99 -9.57 2.37
CA LEU A 884 11.80 -10.57 1.67
C LEU A 884 10.95 -11.75 1.19
N GLU A 885 10.07 -12.28 2.04
CA GLU A 885 9.13 -13.36 1.68
C GLU A 885 8.23 -12.92 0.51
N TYR A 886 7.70 -11.70 0.55
CA TYR A 886 6.91 -11.12 -0.54
C TYR A 886 7.69 -11.10 -1.87
N MET A 887 8.97 -10.74 -1.82
CA MET A 887 9.85 -10.70 -2.99
C MET A 887 10.41 -12.08 -3.39
N GLY A 888 10.01 -13.15 -2.71
CA GLY A 888 10.41 -14.53 -3.00
C GLY A 888 11.76 -14.94 -2.41
N TYR A 889 12.29 -14.21 -1.43
CA TYR A 889 13.52 -14.54 -0.72
C TYR A 889 13.22 -15.11 0.66
N GLY A 890 13.84 -16.24 0.98
CA GLY A 890 13.75 -16.81 2.31
C GLY A 890 14.78 -16.20 3.25
N LEU A 891 14.51 -16.23 4.56
CA LEU A 891 15.39 -15.68 5.59
C LEU A 891 15.67 -16.71 6.69
N GLN A 892 16.91 -16.69 7.20
CA GLN A 892 17.28 -17.37 8.44
C GLN A 892 17.87 -16.36 9.45
N PRO A 893 17.31 -16.26 10.67
CA PRO A 893 17.95 -15.54 11.76
C PRO A 893 19.24 -16.25 12.20
N LEU A 894 20.29 -15.48 12.47
CA LEU A 894 21.61 -15.91 12.95
C LEU A 894 21.94 -15.19 14.26
N ALA A 895 21.07 -15.36 15.26
CA ALA A 895 21.11 -14.59 16.51
C ALA A 895 22.27 -14.94 17.45
N ALA A 896 22.92 -16.10 17.28
CA ALA A 896 23.95 -16.57 18.20
C ALA A 896 25.14 -15.60 18.31
N LEU A 897 25.67 -15.13 17.18
CA LEU A 897 26.80 -14.19 17.16
C LEU A 897 26.48 -12.85 17.86
N PRO A 898 25.41 -12.12 17.50
CA PRO A 898 25.11 -10.85 18.15
C PRO A 898 24.68 -11.02 19.62
N LEU A 899 23.82 -11.98 19.97
CA LEU A 899 23.28 -12.09 21.34
C LEU A 899 24.31 -12.60 22.36
N LEU A 900 25.21 -13.51 21.98
CA LEU A 900 26.31 -13.94 22.87
C LEU A 900 27.29 -12.78 23.14
N ASN A 901 27.59 -11.96 22.13
CA ASN A 901 28.43 -10.79 22.30
C ASN A 901 27.72 -9.66 23.06
N LEU A 902 26.41 -9.51 22.92
CA LEU A 902 25.63 -8.61 23.74
C LEU A 902 25.71 -9.02 25.22
N ARG A 903 25.55 -10.31 25.53
CA ARG A 903 25.73 -10.83 26.89
C ARG A 903 27.14 -10.58 27.42
N LEU A 904 28.17 -10.88 26.62
CA LEU A 904 29.56 -10.63 26.98
C LEU A 904 29.82 -9.14 27.34
N ARG A 905 29.15 -8.21 26.63
CA ARG A 905 29.26 -6.77 26.88
C ARG A 905 28.48 -6.30 28.12
N LEU A 906 27.28 -6.83 28.35
CA LEU A 906 26.41 -6.38 29.44
C LEU A 906 26.71 -7.05 30.78
N GLU A 907 27.06 -8.35 30.77
CA GLU A 907 27.24 -9.16 31.98
C GLU A 907 28.72 -9.55 32.24
N GLY A 908 29.62 -9.28 31.29
CA GLY A 908 31.05 -9.58 31.41
C GLY A 908 31.45 -11.03 31.06
N GLU A 909 32.72 -11.36 31.32
CA GLU A 909 33.36 -12.61 30.87
C GLU A 909 33.05 -13.83 31.75
N SER A 910 32.64 -13.62 33.00
CA SER A 910 32.55 -14.67 34.04
C SER A 910 31.57 -15.82 33.72
N ARG A 911 30.65 -15.60 32.78
CA ARG A 911 29.66 -16.59 32.31
C ARG A 911 30.15 -17.47 31.15
N PHE A 912 31.36 -17.23 30.65
CA PHE A 912 31.92 -17.92 29.49
C PHE A 912 33.26 -18.58 29.82
N ASP A 913 33.58 -19.70 29.16
CA ASP A 913 34.93 -20.25 29.20
C ASP A 913 35.90 -19.25 28.53
N PRO A 914 37.14 -19.07 29.05
CA PRO A 914 38.11 -18.14 28.47
C PRO A 914 38.36 -18.34 26.97
N GLN A 915 38.37 -19.61 26.52
CA GLN A 915 38.49 -19.94 25.10
C GLN A 915 37.32 -19.42 24.26
N HIS A 916 36.09 -19.42 24.77
CA HIS A 916 34.92 -18.93 24.06
C HIS A 916 34.88 -17.42 24.02
N VAL A 917 35.35 -16.74 25.07
CA VAL A 917 35.50 -15.28 25.08
C VAL A 917 36.41 -14.81 23.94
N VAL A 918 37.56 -15.45 23.75
CA VAL A 918 38.49 -15.13 22.64
C VAL A 918 37.80 -15.31 21.30
N LEU A 919 37.13 -16.46 21.08
CA LEU A 919 36.42 -16.75 19.83
C LEU A 919 35.32 -15.72 19.53
N LEU A 920 34.53 -15.36 20.54
CA LEU A 920 33.41 -14.41 20.42
C LEU A 920 33.90 -12.99 20.12
N ARG A 921 34.97 -12.52 20.79
CA ARG A 921 35.60 -11.22 20.52
C ARG A 921 36.15 -11.12 19.11
N GLU A 922 36.84 -12.15 18.63
CA GLU A 922 37.32 -12.20 17.26
C GLU A 922 36.18 -12.19 16.24
N ALA A 923 35.10 -12.90 16.54
CA ALA A 923 33.92 -12.97 15.70
C ALA A 923 33.17 -11.61 15.67
N ASP A 924 33.03 -10.92 16.80
CA ASP A 924 32.45 -9.57 16.90
C ASP A 924 33.28 -8.55 16.10
N ARG A 925 34.62 -8.57 16.27
CA ARG A 925 35.51 -7.68 15.51
C ARG A 925 35.37 -7.88 14.01
N THR A 926 35.32 -9.14 13.56
CA THR A 926 35.11 -9.48 12.15
C THR A 926 33.75 -8.98 11.66
N ALA A 927 32.69 -9.18 12.44
CA ALA A 927 31.35 -8.76 12.07
C ALA A 927 31.24 -7.23 11.98
N ARG A 928 31.75 -6.51 12.99
CA ARG A 928 31.77 -5.04 13.02
C ARG A 928 32.51 -4.45 11.83
N ALA A 929 33.68 -4.98 11.51
CA ALA A 929 34.46 -4.55 10.34
C ALA A 929 33.71 -4.82 9.03
N ALA A 930 33.13 -6.01 8.87
CA ALA A 930 32.44 -6.37 7.63
C ALA A 930 31.14 -5.56 7.39
N PHE A 931 30.39 -5.28 8.45
CA PHE A 931 29.13 -4.53 8.38
C PHE A 931 29.31 -3.00 8.56
N GLY A 932 30.51 -2.53 8.88
CA GLY A 932 30.78 -1.11 9.16
C GLY A 932 30.01 -0.58 10.38
N ILE A 933 29.91 -1.39 11.44
CA ILE A 933 29.12 -1.05 12.63
C ILE A 933 29.90 -0.06 13.51
N PRO A 934 29.35 1.11 13.86
CA PRO A 934 30.00 2.06 14.76
C PRO A 934 30.33 1.47 16.14
N GLU A 935 31.38 1.98 16.78
CA GLU A 935 31.90 1.42 18.03
C GLU A 935 30.87 1.41 19.17
N GLY A 936 30.07 2.48 19.29
CA GLY A 936 28.99 2.60 20.27
C GLY A 936 27.70 1.84 19.93
N ALA A 937 27.56 1.33 18.71
CA ALA A 937 26.38 0.56 18.32
C ALA A 937 26.46 -0.90 18.76
N LEU A 938 25.30 -1.48 19.07
CA LEU A 938 25.13 -2.85 19.54
C LEU A 938 24.47 -3.70 18.45
N PRO A 939 25.19 -4.69 17.87
CA PRO A 939 24.61 -5.67 16.96
C PRO A 939 23.58 -6.52 17.69
N LEU A 940 22.37 -6.63 17.15
CA LEU A 940 21.25 -7.29 17.81
C LEU A 940 20.74 -8.50 17.03
N MET A 941 20.56 -8.37 15.72
CA MET A 941 20.03 -9.45 14.88
C MET A 941 20.76 -9.53 13.55
N MET A 942 21.51 -10.61 13.35
CA MET A 942 22.09 -10.96 12.07
C MET A 942 21.17 -11.96 11.36
N PHE A 943 21.10 -11.89 10.03
CA PHE A 943 20.37 -12.87 9.25
C PHE A 943 20.98 -13.08 7.88
N ARG A 944 20.71 -14.25 7.29
CA ARG A 944 21.04 -14.57 5.89
C ARG A 944 19.79 -14.67 5.04
N THR A 945 19.90 -14.28 3.78
CA THR A 945 18.78 -14.34 2.83
C THR A 945 19.20 -14.84 1.46
N GLY A 946 18.25 -15.39 0.71
CA GLY A 946 18.47 -15.89 -0.64
C GLY A 946 17.29 -16.68 -1.19
N GLU A 947 17.41 -17.14 -2.44
CA GLU A 947 16.40 -18.01 -3.04
C GLU A 947 16.50 -19.44 -2.47
N SER A 948 15.39 -19.98 -1.96
CA SER A 948 15.26 -21.38 -1.54
C SER A 948 13.98 -22.02 -2.05
N ARG A 949 13.84 -23.33 -1.83
CA ARG A 949 12.57 -24.05 -2.03
C ARG A 949 11.62 -23.73 -0.87
N ARG A 950 10.31 -23.89 -1.08
CA ARG A 950 9.29 -23.67 -0.02
C ARG A 950 9.51 -24.66 1.13
N VAL A 951 9.41 -24.16 2.36
CA VAL A 951 9.51 -24.96 3.58
C VAL A 951 8.22 -25.77 3.77
N ARG A 952 8.35 -27.09 3.98
CA ARG A 952 7.21 -27.99 4.23
C ARG A 952 6.83 -28.07 5.71
N TYR A 953 7.81 -28.24 6.60
CA TYR A 953 7.55 -28.41 8.03
C TYR A 953 7.82 -27.09 8.74
N ARG A 954 6.76 -26.44 9.23
CA ARG A 954 6.78 -25.19 9.98
C ARG A 954 6.71 -25.47 11.48
N THR A 955 6.96 -24.45 12.27
CA THR A 955 6.76 -24.49 13.73
C THR A 955 5.28 -24.38 14.06
N PHE A 956 4.85 -25.01 15.14
CA PHE A 956 3.50 -24.86 15.70
C PHE A 956 3.37 -23.57 16.50
N ARG A 957 2.13 -23.22 16.85
CA ARG A 957 1.79 -22.04 17.64
C ARG A 957 0.86 -22.41 18.78
N ARG A 958 1.20 -22.00 19.99
CA ARG A 958 0.36 -22.22 21.16
C ARG A 958 -1.03 -21.63 20.96
N ASP A 959 -2.02 -22.22 21.64
CA ASP A 959 -3.40 -21.76 21.58
C ASP A 959 -3.52 -20.33 22.15
N VAL A 960 -4.25 -19.47 21.43
CA VAL A 960 -4.52 -18.09 21.84
C VAL A 960 -5.18 -18.03 23.21
N ALA A 961 -6.11 -18.95 23.51
CA ALA A 961 -6.79 -19.00 24.80
C ALA A 961 -5.80 -19.17 25.97
N SER A 962 -4.70 -19.90 25.75
CA SER A 962 -3.64 -20.08 26.76
C SER A 962 -2.73 -18.86 26.96
N MET A 963 -2.96 -17.78 26.20
CA MET A 963 -2.19 -16.54 26.22
C MET A 963 -3.04 -15.32 26.58
N LEU A 964 -4.33 -15.48 26.86
CA LEU A 964 -5.18 -14.36 27.30
C LEU A 964 -5.00 -14.12 28.81
N VAL A 965 -5.02 -12.85 29.23
CA VAL A 965 -4.85 -12.41 30.64
C VAL A 965 -6.06 -11.64 31.14
#